data_AF-A0A7V9LB12-F1
#
_entry.id   AF-A0A7V9LB12-F1
#
_cell.length_a   1.000
_cell.length_b   1.000
_cell.length_c   1.000
_cell.angle_alpha   90.00
_cell.angle_beta   90.00
_cell.angle_gamma   90.00
#
_symmetry.space_group_name_H-M   'P 1'
#
loop_
_entity.id
_entity.type
_entity.pdbx_description
1 polymer ?
#
loop_
_entity_poly.entity_id
_entity_poly.type
_entity_poly.pdbx_seq_one_letter_code
_entity_poly.pdbx_strand_id
1 'polypeptide(L)'
;MVRVIALALLLIAATTSHADEPSNAQKAAIFAKSSVVRVLGFWEVTFTIGTNSAKEYVGGMGSGFFASADGFVVTNAHVVEDIKKGELEAKKSALRQLFGKLARTPDFARASDADKLQLAEQLLASATVVKNNDIVLGDGKKMKYDIVAYGKPGQGTDVSVIKVATKDAPNLQLADSEQVELQDKVLAIGYPGAADMQGLLDDKSQLEASINDGAISAMKRTPSGDPIIQITASITHGNSGGPTINDKGEVIGLSTFGSKGEVQGFNFIVVSHTVERFLKEAKANLAPSTTIKAWRKALDNMWALDLDAAIAGFDEVITQFPNHSEAPRQQRHARAMKKDGKGKKKEEPPAVDPKAGSSGGGGAGIAVAFIIVGALVLVVVLVVMKKKGAQPGGQPGHPGPHAGQHGHHAGQPAQHGQHPGQPGQQQPGQHGQHGQHAGQHGQPQQHGQPHAGQPHAGQPHAGQPQAHGQHAGQPGQHGQHAGQPGQPQQHGQHAGQPHAGQAGYAPNMATPGAGAPMMGGRVGPAPVAKTMAIGGQHHAPLAATAFGSMTMASLTCSRGLLNGQRFALTPQGLLIGRQPGLAQIVVNDSRASGKHVWIGYENGVLVAIDQGTTNGTFVNDVRLGRISKAPLKDGDTVI
;
A
#
# COMPACT_ATOMS: atom_id res chain seq x y z
N MET A 1 -42.03 -13.89 -39.87
CA MET A 1 -42.51 -12.69 -39.13
C MET A 1 -42.29 -12.76 -37.62
N VAL A 2 -42.83 -13.74 -36.87
CA VAL A 2 -42.81 -13.74 -35.37
C VAL A 2 -41.44 -13.40 -34.74
N ARG A 3 -40.33 -13.97 -35.24
CA ARG A 3 -38.96 -13.66 -34.76
C ARG A 3 -38.53 -12.18 -34.90
N VAL A 4 -39.12 -11.41 -35.82
CA VAL A 4 -38.80 -9.99 -36.04
C VAL A 4 -39.54 -9.10 -35.03
N ILE A 5 -40.81 -9.42 -34.72
CA ILE A 5 -41.61 -8.66 -33.73
C ILE A 5 -41.05 -8.90 -32.32
N ALA A 6 -40.62 -10.13 -32.00
CA ALA A 6 -39.91 -10.42 -30.76
C ALA A 6 -38.61 -9.59 -30.63
N LEU A 7 -37.85 -9.44 -31.71
CA LEU A 7 -36.63 -8.63 -31.73
C LEU A 7 -36.91 -7.13 -31.55
N ALA A 8 -37.98 -6.61 -32.16
CA ALA A 8 -38.42 -5.23 -32.00
C ALA A 8 -38.86 -4.92 -30.56
N LEU A 9 -39.57 -5.83 -29.89
CA LEU A 9 -39.93 -5.67 -28.48
C LEU A 9 -38.72 -5.78 -27.55
N LEU A 10 -37.73 -6.64 -27.88
CA LEU A 10 -36.46 -6.71 -27.16
C LEU A 10 -35.64 -5.41 -27.32
N LEU A 11 -35.71 -4.76 -28.49
CA LEU A 11 -35.08 -3.47 -28.75
C LEU A 11 -35.77 -2.29 -28.04
N ILE A 12 -37.09 -2.33 -27.87
CA ILE A 12 -37.83 -1.33 -27.07
C ILE A 12 -37.55 -1.53 -25.57
N ALA A 13 -37.30 -2.76 -25.12
CA ALA A 13 -36.81 -3.04 -23.76
C ALA A 13 -35.34 -2.62 -23.53
N ALA A 14 -34.60 -2.22 -24.58
CA ALA A 14 -33.19 -1.84 -24.48
C ALA A 14 -32.95 -0.33 -24.32
N THR A 15 -33.99 0.51 -24.20
CA THR A 15 -33.86 1.99 -24.22
C THR A 15 -34.28 2.72 -22.96
N THR A 16 -33.99 2.17 -21.77
CA THR A 16 -33.53 2.97 -20.62
C THR A 16 -32.61 2.13 -19.73
N SER A 17 -31.31 2.16 -20.01
CA SER A 17 -30.34 2.04 -18.92
C SER A 17 -30.45 3.31 -18.07
N HIS A 18 -31.27 3.24 -17.03
CA HIS A 18 -30.98 4.05 -15.85
C HIS A 18 -29.53 3.74 -15.48
N ALA A 19 -28.68 4.77 -15.42
CA ALA A 19 -27.40 4.62 -14.76
C ALA A 19 -27.76 4.61 -13.28
N ASP A 20 -27.89 3.42 -12.71
CA ASP A 20 -28.40 3.21 -11.35
C ASP A 20 -27.62 4.11 -10.39
N GLU A 21 -28.37 4.81 -9.53
CA GLU A 21 -27.80 5.80 -8.62
C GLU A 21 -26.78 5.11 -7.70
N PRO A 22 -25.54 5.63 -7.58
CA PRO A 22 -24.51 4.97 -6.80
C PRO A 22 -24.98 4.67 -5.37
N SER A 23 -24.74 3.45 -4.90
CA SER A 23 -25.12 3.04 -3.54
C SER A 23 -24.41 3.90 -2.49
N ASN A 24 -24.93 3.98 -1.26
CA ASN A 24 -24.30 4.76 -0.19
C ASN A 24 -22.82 4.39 0.00
N ALA A 25 -22.47 3.10 -0.11
CA ALA A 25 -21.07 2.64 -0.09
C ALA A 25 -20.23 3.22 -1.25
N GLN A 26 -20.75 3.23 -2.48
CA GLN A 26 -20.08 3.85 -3.62
C GLN A 26 -19.94 5.38 -3.45
N LYS A 27 -20.98 6.05 -2.93
CA LYS A 27 -20.97 7.48 -2.61
C LYS A 27 -19.92 7.83 -1.55
N ALA A 28 -19.89 7.09 -0.44
CA ALA A 28 -18.92 7.24 0.63
C ALA A 28 -17.48 6.99 0.16
N ALA A 29 -17.28 5.94 -0.65
CA ALA A 29 -15.98 5.63 -1.25
C ALA A 29 -15.46 6.76 -2.16
N ILE A 30 -16.29 7.24 -3.09
CA ILE A 30 -15.93 8.33 -4.02
C ILE A 30 -15.64 9.62 -3.23
N PHE A 31 -16.49 9.94 -2.24
CA PHE A 31 -16.30 11.11 -1.38
C PHE A 31 -14.97 11.05 -0.62
N ALA A 32 -14.74 9.98 0.16
CA ALA A 32 -13.66 9.96 1.13
C ALA A 32 -12.28 9.76 0.50
N LYS A 33 -12.19 9.04 -0.63
CA LYS A 33 -10.92 8.68 -1.27
C LYS A 33 -10.04 9.88 -1.63
N SER A 34 -10.60 11.03 -1.97
CA SER A 34 -9.83 12.26 -2.25
C SER A 34 -9.03 12.79 -1.05
N SER A 35 -9.44 12.40 0.16
CA SER A 35 -8.83 12.81 1.44
C SER A 35 -7.74 11.84 1.92
N VAL A 36 -7.60 10.68 1.27
CA VAL A 36 -6.68 9.59 1.67
C VAL A 36 -5.35 9.73 0.93
N VAL A 37 -4.26 9.67 1.69
CA VAL A 37 -2.89 9.90 1.21
C VAL A 37 -2.03 8.68 1.51
N ARG A 38 -1.01 8.43 0.68
CA ARG A 38 0.03 7.44 0.97
C ARG A 38 1.06 8.10 1.89
N VAL A 39 1.56 7.39 2.89
CA VAL A 39 2.57 7.89 3.83
C VAL A 39 3.86 7.10 3.63
N LEU A 40 4.97 7.79 3.39
CA LEU A 40 6.31 7.22 3.20
C LEU A 40 7.21 7.73 4.34
N GLY A 41 7.84 6.82 5.08
CA GLY A 41 8.72 7.18 6.18
C GLY A 41 9.97 6.31 6.19
N PHE A 42 10.94 6.66 5.36
CA PHE A 42 12.20 5.92 5.26
C PHE A 42 13.46 6.79 5.27
N TRP A 43 14.53 6.20 5.79
CA TRP A 43 15.90 6.69 5.69
C TRP A 43 16.63 5.90 4.61
N GLU A 44 17.29 6.59 3.70
CA GLU A 44 18.31 6.00 2.82
C GLU A 44 19.67 6.15 3.49
N VAL A 45 20.33 5.04 3.80
CA VAL A 45 21.66 5.01 4.43
C VAL A 45 22.66 4.48 3.41
N THR A 46 23.65 5.31 3.05
CA THR A 46 24.74 4.93 2.14
C THR A 46 26.05 4.82 2.92
N PHE A 47 26.53 3.59 3.07
CA PHE A 47 27.86 3.28 3.64
C PHE A 47 28.91 3.30 2.53
N THR A 48 30.13 3.78 2.81
CA THR A 48 31.18 3.96 1.79
C THR A 48 32.55 3.52 2.29
N ILE A 49 33.21 2.61 1.57
CA ILE A 49 34.56 2.11 1.89
C ILE A 49 35.42 2.15 0.63
N GLY A 50 36.42 3.04 0.61
CA GLY A 50 37.24 3.31 -0.57
C GLY A 50 36.36 3.77 -1.75
N THR A 51 36.37 3.01 -2.85
CA THR A 51 35.52 3.25 -4.03
C THR A 51 34.15 2.56 -3.96
N ASN A 52 33.90 1.75 -2.93
CA ASN A 52 32.72 0.88 -2.85
C ASN A 52 31.64 1.50 -1.96
N SER A 53 30.37 1.37 -2.35
CA SER A 53 29.24 1.86 -1.55
C SER A 53 28.11 0.86 -1.48
N ALA A 54 27.47 0.73 -0.31
CA ALA A 54 26.24 -0.05 -0.14
C ALA A 54 25.11 0.85 0.36
N LYS A 55 23.93 0.71 -0.27
CA LYS A 55 22.71 1.43 0.11
C LYS A 55 21.73 0.51 0.82
N GLU A 56 21.19 0.98 1.93
CA GLU A 56 20.17 0.33 2.73
C GLU A 56 19.01 1.29 2.97
N TYR A 57 17.78 0.77 3.01
CA TYR A 57 16.59 1.56 3.32
C TYR A 57 16.00 1.08 4.65
N VAL A 58 15.73 2.03 5.55
CA VAL A 58 15.15 1.75 6.87
C VAL A 58 13.89 2.58 7.02
N GLY A 59 12.73 1.94 7.00
CA GLY A 59 11.47 2.67 7.07
C GLY A 59 10.24 1.83 6.85
N GLY A 60 9.10 2.51 7.03
CA GLY A 60 7.78 2.01 6.70
C GLY A 60 7.15 2.76 5.53
N MET A 61 6.09 2.16 4.99
CA MET A 61 5.10 2.88 4.21
C MET A 61 3.70 2.42 4.60
N GLY A 62 2.74 3.30 4.40
CA GLY A 62 1.35 3.04 4.72
C GLY A 62 0.43 4.08 4.09
N SER A 63 -0.69 4.31 4.74
CA SER A 63 -1.73 5.24 4.37
C SER A 63 -1.98 6.25 5.49
N GLY A 64 -2.70 7.31 5.16
CA GLY A 64 -3.16 8.34 6.08
C GLY A 64 -4.35 9.07 5.50
N PHE A 65 -4.95 9.99 6.26
CA PHE A 65 -5.98 10.88 5.75
C PHE A 65 -5.87 12.28 6.36
N PHE A 66 -6.28 13.31 5.61
CA PHE A 66 -6.43 14.66 6.15
C PHE A 66 -7.56 14.69 7.19
N ALA A 67 -7.24 15.12 8.40
CA ALA A 67 -8.19 15.30 9.49
C ALA A 67 -8.51 16.78 9.76
N SER A 68 -7.68 17.71 9.26
CA SER A 68 -7.95 19.15 9.30
C SER A 68 -7.72 19.85 7.96
N ALA A 69 -8.46 20.94 7.75
CA ALA A 69 -8.29 21.84 6.61
C ALA A 69 -6.88 22.45 6.53
N ASP A 70 -6.22 22.70 7.65
CA ASP A 70 -4.86 23.27 7.68
C ASP A 70 -3.76 22.21 7.52
N GLY A 71 -4.09 20.93 7.31
CA GLY A 71 -3.13 19.90 6.91
C GLY A 71 -2.50 19.09 8.03
N PHE A 72 -3.23 18.83 9.12
CA PHE A 72 -2.95 17.69 9.99
C PHE A 72 -3.49 16.41 9.32
N VAL A 73 -2.65 15.38 9.26
CA VAL A 73 -2.91 14.07 8.67
C VAL A 73 -2.76 13.01 9.77
N VAL A 74 -3.66 12.04 9.81
CA VAL A 74 -3.59 10.89 10.72
C VAL A 74 -3.03 9.69 9.97
N THR A 75 -2.19 8.90 10.64
CA THR A 75 -1.69 7.59 10.21
C THR A 75 -1.41 6.72 11.45
N ASN A 76 -0.98 5.45 11.30
CA ASN A 76 -0.52 4.67 12.46
C ASN A 76 0.84 5.17 12.96
N ALA A 77 1.14 4.98 14.24
CA ALA A 77 2.48 5.23 14.78
C ALA A 77 3.51 4.29 14.13
N HIS A 78 3.19 3.01 13.91
CA HIS A 78 4.11 2.05 13.26
C HIS A 78 4.53 2.45 11.84
N VAL A 79 3.68 3.18 11.09
CA VAL A 79 3.98 3.63 9.71
C VAL A 79 5.11 4.68 9.68
N VAL A 80 5.27 5.47 10.75
CA VAL A 80 6.27 6.54 10.86
C VAL A 80 7.32 6.27 11.96
N GLU A 81 7.34 5.06 12.52
CA GLU A 81 8.14 4.68 13.68
C GLU A 81 9.65 4.87 13.46
N ASP A 82 10.19 4.43 12.32
CA ASP A 82 11.63 4.56 12.05
C ASP A 82 12.04 6.02 11.76
N ILE A 83 11.14 6.85 11.22
CA ILE A 83 11.34 8.31 11.17
C ILE A 83 11.36 8.90 12.59
N LYS A 84 10.50 8.41 13.49
CA LYS A 84 10.45 8.85 14.90
C LYS A 84 11.67 8.42 15.72
N LYS A 85 12.26 7.25 15.44
CA LYS A 85 13.50 6.76 16.11
C LYS A 85 14.75 7.56 15.75
N GLY A 86 14.77 8.21 14.58
CA GLY A 86 15.87 9.10 14.17
C GLY A 86 17.06 8.40 13.51
N GLU A 87 18.00 9.23 13.03
CA GLU A 87 19.12 8.83 12.18
C GLU A 87 20.03 7.75 12.81
N LEU A 88 20.28 7.79 14.12
CA LEU A 88 21.19 6.84 14.78
C LEU A 88 20.63 5.40 14.75
N GLU A 89 19.34 5.22 15.02
CA GLU A 89 18.71 3.91 14.90
C GLU A 89 18.52 3.48 13.45
N ALA A 90 18.33 4.44 12.52
CA ALA A 90 18.39 4.16 11.09
C ALA A 90 19.77 3.60 10.68
N LYS A 91 20.88 4.25 11.06
CA LYS A 91 22.25 3.77 10.82
C LYS A 91 22.49 2.37 11.40
N LYS A 92 22.07 2.12 12.64
CA LYS A 92 22.16 0.78 13.28
C LYS A 92 21.29 -0.27 12.59
N SER A 93 20.08 0.09 12.16
CA SER A 93 19.17 -0.83 11.47
C SER A 93 19.69 -1.18 10.07
N ALA A 94 20.14 -0.18 9.32
CA ALA A 94 20.81 -0.34 8.03
C ALA A 94 22.06 -1.23 8.15
N LEU A 95 22.90 -1.00 9.16
CA LEU A 95 24.09 -1.83 9.39
C LEU A 95 23.71 -3.29 9.67
N ARG A 96 22.66 -3.55 10.48
CA ARG A 96 22.15 -4.90 10.73
C ARG A 96 21.59 -5.55 9.46
N GLN A 97 20.89 -4.82 8.60
CA GLN A 97 20.44 -5.32 7.30
C GLN A 97 21.61 -5.69 6.39
N LEU A 98 22.62 -4.81 6.29
CA LEU A 98 23.83 -5.03 5.51
C LEU A 98 24.61 -6.24 6.04
N PHE A 99 24.84 -6.32 7.35
CA PHE A 99 25.49 -7.48 7.99
C PHE A 99 24.71 -8.78 7.77
N GLY A 100 23.37 -8.74 7.76
CA GLY A 100 22.52 -9.89 7.41
C GLY A 100 22.60 -10.33 5.93
N LYS A 101 23.12 -9.47 5.04
CA LYS A 101 23.48 -9.80 3.65
C LYS A 101 24.92 -10.31 3.59
N LEU A 102 25.87 -9.60 4.21
CA LEU A 102 27.29 -9.97 4.25
C LEU A 102 27.51 -11.35 4.90
N ALA A 103 26.76 -11.70 5.95
CA ALA A 103 26.80 -13.00 6.63
C ALA A 103 26.46 -14.21 5.73
N ARG A 104 25.93 -13.98 4.52
CA ARG A 104 25.68 -15.02 3.51
C ARG A 104 26.89 -15.28 2.62
N THR A 105 27.98 -14.53 2.77
CA THR A 105 29.18 -14.64 1.94
C THR A 105 30.31 -15.34 2.70
N PRO A 106 31.14 -16.18 2.03
CA PRO A 106 32.10 -17.03 2.72
C PRO A 106 33.14 -16.27 3.54
N ASP A 107 33.57 -15.10 3.09
CA ASP A 107 34.71 -14.41 3.69
C ASP A 107 34.30 -13.60 4.93
N PHE A 108 33.15 -12.91 4.89
CA PHE A 108 32.59 -12.26 6.07
C PHE A 108 32.10 -13.28 7.12
N ALA A 109 31.59 -14.44 6.69
CA ALA A 109 31.21 -15.52 7.61
C ALA A 109 32.41 -16.07 8.40
N ARG A 110 33.58 -16.21 7.73
CA ARG A 110 34.83 -16.71 8.33
C ARG A 110 35.62 -15.66 9.13
N ALA A 111 35.36 -14.38 8.92
CA ALA A 111 36.07 -13.29 9.59
C ALA A 111 35.92 -13.35 11.13
N SER A 112 36.90 -12.84 11.88
CA SER A 112 36.80 -12.80 13.34
C SER A 112 35.77 -11.75 13.78
N ASP A 113 35.29 -11.87 15.02
CA ASP A 113 34.35 -10.88 15.57
C ASP A 113 35.02 -9.52 15.82
N ALA A 114 36.35 -9.48 15.97
CA ALA A 114 37.13 -8.24 15.96
C ALA A 114 37.14 -7.58 14.57
N ASP A 115 37.33 -8.34 13.49
CA ASP A 115 37.28 -7.81 12.12
C ASP A 115 35.88 -7.28 11.77
N LYS A 116 34.84 -8.02 12.17
CA LYS A 116 33.43 -7.62 12.00
C LYS A 116 33.11 -6.35 12.79
N LEU A 117 33.65 -6.20 14.00
CA LEU A 117 33.48 -4.99 14.83
C LEU A 117 34.21 -3.78 14.21
N GLN A 118 35.47 -3.94 13.80
CA GLN A 118 36.22 -2.88 13.13
C GLN A 118 35.53 -2.44 11.83
N LEU A 119 34.96 -3.39 11.08
CA LEU A 119 34.17 -3.08 9.89
C LEU A 119 32.85 -2.35 10.23
N ALA A 120 32.17 -2.73 11.30
CA ALA A 120 30.98 -2.03 11.78
C ALA A 120 31.28 -0.56 12.13
N GLU A 121 32.39 -0.30 12.81
CA GLU A 121 32.85 1.06 13.16
C GLU A 121 33.17 1.88 11.90
N GLN A 122 33.93 1.33 10.95
CA GLN A 122 34.28 2.01 9.69
C GLN A 122 33.04 2.32 8.84
N LEU A 123 32.07 1.40 8.77
CA LEU A 123 30.81 1.64 8.07
C LEU A 123 30.01 2.75 8.75
N LEU A 124 29.82 2.70 10.08
CA LEU A 124 29.08 3.73 10.83
C LEU A 124 29.74 5.12 10.71
N ALA A 125 31.07 5.20 10.68
CA ALA A 125 31.81 6.43 10.44
C ALA A 125 31.64 6.98 9.02
N SER A 126 31.49 6.12 8.01
CA SER A 126 31.26 6.49 6.61
C SER A 126 29.80 6.73 6.21
N ALA A 127 28.86 6.47 7.12
CA ALA A 127 27.43 6.42 6.83
C ALA A 127 26.83 7.82 6.55
N THR A 128 26.58 8.10 5.29
CA THR A 128 25.77 9.25 4.84
C THR A 128 24.29 8.86 4.82
N VAL A 129 23.38 9.80 5.12
CA VAL A 129 21.96 9.50 5.30
C VAL A 129 21.06 10.58 4.68
N VAL A 130 19.96 10.16 4.04
CA VAL A 130 18.89 11.03 3.52
C VAL A 130 17.55 10.66 4.14
N LYS A 131 16.78 11.66 4.60
CA LYS A 131 15.45 11.51 5.22
C LYS A 131 14.32 11.67 4.19
N ASN A 132 13.55 10.61 3.99
CA ASN A 132 12.41 10.57 3.07
C ASN A 132 11.10 10.37 3.85
N ASN A 133 10.63 11.48 4.43
CA ASN A 133 9.41 11.65 5.20
C ASN A 133 8.37 12.44 4.37
N ASP A 134 7.71 11.77 3.43
CA ASP A 134 6.76 12.39 2.48
C ASP A 134 5.39 11.73 2.58
N ILE A 135 4.31 12.52 2.49
CA ILE A 135 3.02 11.99 2.02
C ILE A 135 2.98 12.11 0.50
N VAL A 136 2.26 11.20 -0.15
CA VAL A 136 1.95 11.25 -1.59
C VAL A 136 0.44 11.31 -1.76
N LEU A 137 -0.03 12.31 -2.48
CA LEU A 137 -1.44 12.44 -2.88
C LEU A 137 -1.74 11.53 -4.08
N GLY A 138 -3.01 11.22 -4.32
CA GLY A 138 -3.43 10.37 -5.45
C GLY A 138 -3.20 10.98 -6.85
N ASP A 139 -2.73 12.23 -6.95
CA ASP A 139 -2.23 12.83 -8.21
C ASP A 139 -0.71 12.64 -8.40
N GLY A 140 -0.02 12.01 -7.43
CA GLY A 140 1.42 11.81 -7.39
C GLY A 140 2.21 12.90 -6.67
N LYS A 141 1.58 13.99 -6.21
CA LYS A 141 2.28 15.07 -5.50
C LYS A 141 2.82 14.60 -4.16
N LYS A 142 4.12 14.84 -3.95
CA LYS A 142 4.82 14.60 -2.69
C LYS A 142 4.85 15.85 -1.81
N MET A 143 4.64 15.70 -0.51
CA MET A 143 4.75 16.78 0.47
C MET A 143 5.43 16.28 1.75
N LYS A 144 6.50 16.94 2.19
CA LYS A 144 7.22 16.59 3.42
C LYS A 144 6.33 16.81 4.66
N TYR A 145 6.44 15.92 5.64
CA TYR A 145 5.70 16.01 6.91
C TYR A 145 6.62 16.00 8.15
N ASP A 146 6.14 16.63 9.23
CA ASP A 146 6.71 16.49 10.57
C ASP A 146 5.76 15.74 11.49
N ILE A 147 6.30 14.96 12.44
CA ILE A 147 5.51 14.17 13.40
C ILE A 147 5.18 15.07 14.59
N VAL A 148 3.89 15.41 14.76
CA VAL A 148 3.42 16.34 15.82
C VAL A 148 2.76 15.63 17.00
N ALA A 149 2.18 14.45 16.79
CA ALA A 149 1.74 13.55 17.87
C ALA A 149 2.08 12.09 17.53
N TYR A 150 2.39 11.28 18.53
CA TYR A 150 2.87 9.91 18.34
C TYR A 150 2.52 9.02 19.54
N GLY A 151 1.72 7.98 19.31
CA GLY A 151 1.31 7.00 20.30
C GLY A 151 2.21 5.76 20.37
N LYS A 152 1.61 4.59 20.54
CA LYS A 152 2.32 3.31 20.76
C LYS A 152 2.08 2.34 19.59
N PRO A 153 3.09 2.05 18.76
CA PRO A 153 3.01 1.02 17.71
C PRO A 153 2.48 -0.33 18.22
N GLY A 154 1.60 -0.97 17.46
CA GLY A 154 1.03 -2.29 17.75
C GLY A 154 0.08 -2.37 18.94
N GLN A 155 -0.42 -1.23 19.45
CA GLN A 155 -1.35 -1.16 20.59
C GLN A 155 -2.61 -0.37 20.21
N GLY A 156 -3.63 -0.30 21.09
CA GLY A 156 -4.85 0.47 20.81
C GLY A 156 -4.65 2.00 20.84
N THR A 157 -3.41 2.45 20.96
CA THR A 157 -2.96 3.83 20.76
C THR A 157 -1.94 3.94 19.62
N ASP A 158 -1.98 3.04 18.63
CA ASP A 158 -1.15 3.06 17.42
C ASP A 158 -1.63 4.13 16.42
N VAL A 159 -1.47 5.39 16.83
CA VAL A 159 -1.84 6.59 16.07
C VAL A 159 -0.65 7.55 16.07
N SER A 160 -0.40 8.16 14.93
CA SER A 160 0.44 9.35 14.82
C SER A 160 -0.30 10.43 14.03
N VAL A 161 -0.17 11.66 14.49
CA VAL A 161 -0.58 12.84 13.74
C VAL A 161 0.67 13.46 13.16
N ILE A 162 0.65 13.66 11.85
CA ILE A 162 1.72 14.30 11.08
C ILE A 162 1.19 15.61 10.47
N LYS A 163 2.05 16.62 10.35
CA LYS A 163 1.69 17.94 9.83
C LYS A 163 2.37 18.17 8.49
N VAL A 164 1.62 18.59 7.48
CA VAL A 164 2.14 19.00 6.17
C VAL A 164 1.88 20.49 5.90
N ALA A 165 2.65 21.06 4.97
CA ALA A 165 2.50 22.43 4.51
C ALA A 165 1.45 22.51 3.39
N THR A 166 0.18 22.70 3.76
CA THR A 166 -0.94 22.89 2.83
C THR A 166 -1.99 23.83 3.43
N LYS A 167 -3.02 24.18 2.65
CA LYS A 167 -4.19 24.96 3.08
C LYS A 167 -5.45 24.34 2.48
N ASP A 168 -6.54 24.47 3.21
CA ASP A 168 -7.88 23.96 2.89
C ASP A 168 -7.92 22.53 2.32
N ALA A 169 -7.13 21.63 2.91
CA ALA A 169 -7.10 20.23 2.50
C ALA A 169 -8.48 19.56 2.68
N PRO A 170 -8.93 18.70 1.74
CA PRO A 170 -10.16 17.96 1.87
C PRO A 170 -10.04 17.00 3.06
N ASN A 171 -10.65 17.35 4.19
CA ASN A 171 -10.51 16.62 5.45
C ASN A 171 -11.77 15.83 5.79
N LEU A 172 -11.56 14.61 6.29
CA LEU A 172 -12.64 13.75 6.75
C LEU A 172 -13.06 14.12 8.18
N GLN A 173 -14.37 14.12 8.41
CA GLN A 173 -14.92 14.19 9.76
C GLN A 173 -14.83 12.82 10.44
N LEU A 174 -14.63 12.82 11.76
CA LEU A 174 -14.71 11.62 12.58
C LEU A 174 -16.16 11.35 12.97
N ALA A 175 -16.58 10.09 12.95
CA ALA A 175 -17.80 9.61 13.59
C ALA A 175 -17.55 9.39 15.09
N ASP A 176 -18.61 9.29 15.89
CA ASP A 176 -18.50 8.79 17.26
C ASP A 176 -18.39 7.25 17.26
N SER A 177 -17.20 6.75 17.58
CA SER A 177 -16.91 5.30 17.74
C SER A 177 -17.62 4.63 18.92
N GLU A 178 -18.32 5.37 19.79
CA GLU A 178 -19.11 4.78 20.88
C GLU A 178 -20.55 4.46 20.45
N GLN A 179 -21.03 4.98 19.30
CA GLN A 179 -22.38 4.73 18.77
C GLN A 179 -22.44 3.67 17.65
N VAL A 180 -21.34 2.96 17.37
CA VAL A 180 -21.28 1.97 16.27
C VAL A 180 -21.67 0.58 16.78
N GLU A 181 -22.37 -0.20 15.96
CA GLU A 181 -22.94 -1.49 16.32
C GLU A 181 -22.29 -2.67 15.58
N LEU A 182 -22.64 -3.91 15.98
CA LEU A 182 -22.20 -5.10 15.24
C LEU A 182 -22.94 -5.18 13.89
N GLN A 183 -22.22 -5.60 12.85
CA GLN A 183 -22.68 -5.66 11.45
C GLN A 183 -22.88 -4.32 10.72
N ASP A 184 -22.62 -3.18 11.37
CA ASP A 184 -22.45 -1.88 10.70
C ASP A 184 -21.49 -1.99 9.51
N LYS A 185 -21.87 -1.41 8.38
CA LYS A 185 -21.08 -1.49 7.14
C LYS A 185 -19.94 -0.49 7.15
N VAL A 186 -18.77 -0.98 6.78
CA VAL A 186 -17.52 -0.21 6.82
C VAL A 186 -16.76 -0.35 5.52
N LEU A 187 -16.03 0.70 5.15
CA LEU A 187 -15.06 0.69 4.05
C LEU A 187 -13.69 1.07 4.61
N ALA A 188 -12.69 0.21 4.43
CA ALA A 188 -11.29 0.52 4.73
C ALA A 188 -10.62 1.03 3.45
N ILE A 189 -10.03 2.24 3.49
CA ILE A 189 -9.44 2.89 2.30
C ILE A 189 -7.93 3.10 2.52
N GLY A 190 -7.10 2.68 1.56
CA GLY A 190 -5.64 2.81 1.67
C GLY A 190 -4.87 2.44 0.40
N TYR A 191 -3.56 2.66 0.41
CA TYR A 191 -2.65 2.40 -0.70
C TYR A 191 -1.89 1.07 -0.46
N PRO A 192 -2.08 0.03 -1.31
CA PRO A 192 -1.47 -1.29 -1.09
C PRO A 192 0.03 -1.29 -1.43
N GLY A 193 0.88 -1.45 -0.41
CA GLY A 193 2.35 -1.41 -0.55
C GLY A 193 3.00 -2.68 -1.08
N ALA A 194 2.26 -3.78 -1.21
CA ALA A 194 2.75 -5.02 -1.80
C ALA A 194 2.95 -4.92 -3.31
N ALA A 195 2.17 -4.08 -4.01
CA ALA A 195 2.15 -4.03 -5.47
C ALA A 195 3.35 -3.25 -6.07
N ASP A 196 3.86 -2.25 -5.36
CA ASP A 196 4.97 -1.41 -5.84
C ASP A 196 6.28 -2.21 -5.99
N MET A 197 6.56 -3.11 -5.04
CA MET A 197 7.85 -3.83 -4.96
C MET A 197 7.95 -5.01 -5.93
N GLN A 198 6.89 -5.32 -6.68
CA GLN A 198 6.83 -6.48 -7.56
C GLN A 198 6.63 -6.11 -9.04
N GLY A 199 6.47 -4.82 -9.37
CA GLY A 199 6.33 -4.34 -10.75
C GLY A 199 5.06 -4.84 -11.46
N LEU A 200 4.05 -5.27 -10.70
CA LEU A 200 2.80 -5.84 -11.20
C LEU A 200 1.79 -4.76 -11.67
N LEU A 201 1.97 -3.52 -11.19
CA LEU A 201 1.13 -2.37 -11.48
C LEU A 201 1.96 -1.22 -12.06
N ASP A 202 1.39 -0.46 -12.98
CA ASP A 202 2.01 0.75 -13.52
C ASP A 202 2.03 1.91 -12.49
N ASP A 203 2.88 2.90 -12.75
CA ASP A 203 3.13 4.04 -11.87
C ASP A 203 1.86 4.83 -11.45
N LYS A 204 0.78 4.78 -12.24
CA LYS A 204 -0.50 5.43 -11.87
C LYS A 204 -1.37 4.52 -11.01
N SER A 205 -1.41 3.23 -11.31
CA SER A 205 -2.10 2.23 -10.48
C SER A 205 -1.49 2.12 -9.08
N GLN A 206 -0.20 2.45 -8.90
CA GLN A 206 0.48 2.59 -7.60
C GLN A 206 0.05 3.85 -6.79
N LEU A 207 -0.71 4.77 -7.41
CA LEU A 207 -1.27 5.99 -6.81
C LEU A 207 -2.81 5.92 -6.68
N GLU A 208 -3.43 4.79 -7.02
CA GLU A 208 -4.87 4.56 -6.88
C GLU A 208 -5.15 3.84 -5.54
N ALA A 209 -5.73 4.55 -4.57
CA ALA A 209 -6.11 3.95 -3.29
C ALA A 209 -7.18 2.87 -3.46
N SER A 210 -6.92 1.69 -2.88
CA SER A 210 -7.86 0.58 -2.74
C SER A 210 -8.94 0.90 -1.72
N ILE A 211 -10.13 0.34 -1.93
CA ILE A 211 -11.30 0.43 -1.06
C ILE A 211 -11.79 -0.98 -0.81
N ASN A 212 -11.75 -1.43 0.44
CA ASN A 212 -12.09 -2.79 0.83
C ASN A 212 -13.33 -2.74 1.74
N ASP A 213 -14.40 -3.43 1.35
CA ASP A 213 -15.66 -3.44 2.08
C ASP A 213 -15.72 -4.51 3.18
N GLY A 214 -16.61 -4.31 4.14
CA GLY A 214 -16.92 -5.29 5.17
C GLY A 214 -17.90 -4.77 6.21
N ALA A 215 -17.83 -5.33 7.41
CA ALA A 215 -18.64 -4.91 8.54
C ALA A 215 -17.89 -4.98 9.88
N ILE A 216 -18.41 -4.31 10.90
CA ILE A 216 -17.99 -4.50 12.29
C ILE A 216 -18.34 -5.94 12.73
N SER A 217 -17.34 -6.64 13.28
CA SER A 217 -17.46 -8.05 13.67
C SER A 217 -17.34 -8.30 15.18
N ALA A 218 -16.59 -7.48 15.91
CA ALA A 218 -16.55 -7.49 17.38
C ALA A 218 -15.96 -6.19 17.93
N MET A 219 -16.49 -5.72 19.06
CA MET A 219 -15.81 -4.71 19.88
C MET A 219 -14.83 -5.43 20.81
N LYS A 220 -13.59 -4.92 20.94
CA LYS A 220 -12.52 -5.54 21.73
C LYS A 220 -11.68 -4.51 22.47
N ARG A 221 -10.79 -4.99 23.33
CA ARG A 221 -9.73 -4.21 23.98
C ARG A 221 -8.39 -4.91 23.81
N THR A 222 -7.31 -4.14 23.77
CA THR A 222 -5.94 -4.66 23.84
C THR A 222 -5.61 -5.12 25.28
N PRO A 223 -4.46 -5.81 25.50
CA PRO A 223 -3.97 -6.10 26.84
C PRO A 223 -3.69 -4.85 27.71
N SER A 224 -3.52 -3.68 27.10
CA SER A 224 -3.42 -2.37 27.78
C SER A 224 -4.78 -1.76 28.16
N GLY A 225 -5.89 -2.41 27.81
CA GLY A 225 -7.26 -1.93 28.04
C GLY A 225 -7.80 -0.96 26.97
N ASP A 226 -6.94 -0.53 26.04
CA ASP A 226 -7.30 0.41 24.97
C ASP A 226 -8.38 -0.21 24.06
N PRO A 227 -9.48 0.51 23.74
CA PRO A 227 -10.53 0.00 22.86
C PRO A 227 -10.09 -0.09 21.39
N ILE A 228 -10.47 -1.20 20.75
CA ILE A 228 -10.24 -1.49 19.32
C ILE A 228 -11.47 -2.18 18.73
N ILE A 229 -11.74 -1.98 17.45
CA ILE A 229 -12.85 -2.65 16.76
C ILE A 229 -12.29 -3.65 15.76
N GLN A 230 -12.83 -4.86 15.76
CA GLN A 230 -12.51 -5.91 14.78
C GLN A 230 -13.46 -5.81 13.59
N ILE A 231 -12.93 -5.76 12.37
CA ILE A 231 -13.73 -5.66 11.13
C ILE A 231 -13.50 -6.86 10.21
N THR A 232 -14.47 -7.16 9.35
CA THR A 232 -14.31 -8.18 8.29
C THR A 232 -13.65 -7.63 7.04
N ALA A 233 -13.55 -6.30 6.88
CA ALA A 233 -12.92 -5.71 5.71
C ALA A 233 -11.42 -6.04 5.71
N SER A 234 -10.94 -6.60 4.60
CA SER A 234 -9.55 -6.99 4.44
C SER A 234 -8.63 -5.77 4.54
N ILE A 235 -7.64 -5.82 5.42
CA ILE A 235 -6.53 -4.88 5.43
C ILE A 235 -5.31 -5.65 4.88
N THR A 236 -4.49 -5.01 4.02
CA THR A 236 -3.28 -5.62 3.43
C THR A 236 -2.12 -4.62 3.44
N HIS A 237 -0.88 -5.10 3.54
CA HIS A 237 0.29 -4.29 3.88
C HIS A 237 0.36 -3.00 3.04
N GLY A 238 0.31 -1.83 3.70
CA GLY A 238 0.13 -0.51 3.07
C GLY A 238 -1.19 0.19 3.45
N ASN A 239 -2.28 -0.54 3.67
CA ASN A 239 -3.57 0.05 4.10
C ASN A 239 -3.58 0.48 5.58
N SER A 240 -2.57 0.11 6.37
CA SER A 240 -2.31 0.67 7.71
C SER A 240 -2.34 2.19 7.70
N GLY A 241 -3.00 2.80 8.69
CA GLY A 241 -3.15 4.24 8.83
C GLY A 241 -4.19 4.86 7.89
N GLY A 242 -4.79 4.06 7.00
CA GLY A 242 -5.93 4.48 6.20
C GLY A 242 -7.20 4.62 7.06
N PRO A 243 -8.15 5.51 6.69
CA PRO A 243 -9.41 5.61 7.39
C PRO A 243 -10.27 4.38 7.13
N THR A 244 -10.97 3.95 8.17
CA THR A 244 -12.16 3.09 8.06
C THR A 244 -13.38 3.96 8.29
N ILE A 245 -14.27 4.02 7.29
CA ILE A 245 -15.44 4.92 7.25
C ILE A 245 -16.77 4.17 7.32
N ASN A 246 -17.81 4.88 7.76
CA ASN A 246 -19.21 4.47 7.62
C ASN A 246 -19.81 4.86 6.25
N ASP A 247 -21.10 4.58 6.03
CA ASP A 247 -21.82 4.85 4.77
C ASP A 247 -22.08 6.34 4.48
N LYS A 248 -21.86 7.23 5.46
CA LYS A 248 -21.87 8.69 5.27
C LYS A 248 -20.52 9.22 4.78
N GLY A 249 -19.44 8.47 4.98
CA GLY A 249 -18.06 8.89 4.74
C GLY A 249 -17.36 9.50 5.97
N GLU A 250 -17.88 9.25 7.17
CA GLU A 250 -17.29 9.67 8.44
C GLU A 250 -16.36 8.57 8.97
N VAL A 251 -15.21 8.93 9.55
CA VAL A 251 -14.19 7.98 10.00
C VAL A 251 -14.56 7.40 11.37
N ILE A 252 -14.84 6.09 11.43
CA ILE A 252 -15.08 5.34 12.68
C ILE A 252 -13.79 4.85 13.34
N GLY A 253 -12.68 4.81 12.58
CA GLY A 253 -11.37 4.44 13.09
C GLY A 253 -10.27 4.37 12.04
N LEU A 254 -9.10 3.93 12.47
CA LEU A 254 -7.85 3.91 11.73
C LEU A 254 -7.43 2.45 11.48
N SER A 255 -7.38 2.04 10.21
CA SER A 255 -7.00 0.68 9.78
C SER A 255 -5.64 0.27 10.33
N THR A 256 -5.52 -0.91 10.93
CA THR A 256 -4.24 -1.46 11.41
C THR A 256 -4.17 -2.98 11.32
N PHE A 257 -2.96 -3.52 11.20
CA PHE A 257 -2.70 -4.93 11.48
C PHE A 257 -2.66 -5.19 12.97
N GLY A 258 -3.01 -6.42 13.37
CA GLY A 258 -2.56 -6.96 14.63
C GLY A 258 -1.12 -7.47 14.56
N SER A 259 -0.70 -8.25 15.56
CA SER A 259 0.72 -8.50 15.82
C SER A 259 1.34 -9.62 14.97
N LYS A 260 2.68 -9.59 14.86
CA LYS A 260 3.47 -10.62 14.15
C LYS A 260 3.16 -12.02 14.70
N GLY A 261 2.55 -12.86 13.87
CA GLY A 261 2.14 -14.22 14.21
C GLY A 261 0.62 -14.49 14.07
N GLU A 262 -0.18 -13.49 13.69
CA GLU A 262 -1.63 -13.64 13.61
C GLU A 262 -2.18 -14.55 12.50
N VAL A 263 -3.37 -15.09 12.77
CA VAL A 263 -4.17 -15.95 11.91
C VAL A 263 -4.85 -15.11 10.82
N GLN A 264 -4.83 -15.59 9.57
CA GLN A 264 -5.55 -14.94 8.46
C GLN A 264 -7.05 -14.79 8.78
N GLY A 265 -7.59 -13.59 8.56
CA GLY A 265 -9.01 -13.28 8.71
C GLY A 265 -9.38 -12.32 9.84
N PHE A 266 -8.44 -11.95 10.71
CA PHE A 266 -8.65 -10.94 11.75
C PHE A 266 -8.05 -9.60 11.33
N ASN A 267 -8.88 -8.55 11.26
CA ASN A 267 -8.47 -7.18 10.95
C ASN A 267 -8.99 -6.24 12.05
N PHE A 268 -8.23 -5.20 12.39
CA PHE A 268 -8.56 -4.28 13.49
C PHE A 268 -8.47 -2.82 13.07
N ILE A 269 -9.17 -1.96 13.81
CA ILE A 269 -9.06 -0.51 13.71
C ILE A 269 -8.86 0.10 15.09
N VAL A 270 -8.01 1.13 15.17
CA VAL A 270 -7.97 2.03 16.35
C VAL A 270 -9.14 3.00 16.25
N VAL A 271 -9.97 3.03 17.28
CA VAL A 271 -11.25 3.78 17.31
C VAL A 271 -11.09 5.30 17.12
N SER A 272 -12.10 5.93 16.51
CA SER A 272 -12.07 7.36 16.19
C SER A 272 -11.90 8.27 17.41
N HIS A 273 -12.41 7.93 18.60
CA HIS A 273 -12.18 8.76 19.79
C HIS A 273 -10.70 8.81 20.20
N THR A 274 -9.93 7.74 19.98
CA THR A 274 -8.48 7.73 20.21
C THR A 274 -7.77 8.63 19.18
N VAL A 275 -8.21 8.59 17.93
CA VAL A 275 -7.72 9.49 16.87
C VAL A 275 -8.03 10.95 17.20
N GLU A 276 -9.27 11.24 17.64
CA GLU A 276 -9.71 12.58 18.03
C GLU A 276 -8.90 13.12 19.22
N ARG A 277 -8.58 12.29 20.22
CA ARG A 277 -7.73 12.67 21.34
C ARG A 277 -6.35 13.12 20.86
N PHE A 278 -5.68 12.35 20.01
CA PHE A 278 -4.37 12.73 19.45
C PHE A 278 -4.43 14.00 18.58
N LEU A 279 -5.55 14.24 17.88
CA LEU A 279 -5.77 15.47 17.13
C LEU A 279 -6.01 16.70 18.04
N LYS A 280 -6.73 16.52 19.14
CA LYS A 280 -6.92 17.54 20.20
C LYS A 280 -5.60 17.88 20.89
N GLU A 281 -4.78 16.88 21.21
CA GLU A 281 -3.39 17.05 21.70
C GLU A 281 -2.53 17.84 20.70
N ALA A 282 -2.64 17.52 19.40
CA ALA A 282 -1.97 18.22 18.32
C ALA A 282 -2.56 19.62 17.99
N LYS A 283 -3.67 20.01 18.63
CA LYS A 283 -4.42 21.27 18.42
C LYS A 283 -4.95 21.46 16.99
N ALA A 284 -5.29 20.36 16.32
CA ALA A 284 -5.83 20.39 14.96
C ALA A 284 -7.26 20.97 14.91
N ASN A 285 -7.60 21.72 13.86
CA ASN A 285 -8.96 22.22 13.63
C ASN A 285 -9.82 21.16 12.92
N LEU A 286 -10.76 20.54 13.65
CA LEU A 286 -11.63 19.47 13.14
C LEU A 286 -12.89 19.99 12.41
N ALA A 287 -12.97 21.28 12.11
CA ALA A 287 -14.00 21.80 11.23
C ALA A 287 -13.77 21.34 9.77
N PRO A 288 -14.83 21.00 9.01
CA PRO A 288 -14.67 20.67 7.59
C PRO A 288 -14.24 21.90 6.78
N SER A 289 -13.24 21.70 5.92
CA SER A 289 -12.71 22.65 4.91
C SER A 289 -13.80 23.24 4.00
N THR A 290 -13.49 24.33 3.29
CA THR A 290 -14.32 24.75 2.15
C THR A 290 -14.27 23.71 1.03
N THR A 291 -13.09 23.17 0.74
CA THR A 291 -12.85 22.13 -0.28
C THR A 291 -13.69 20.88 -0.04
N ILE A 292 -13.75 20.32 1.17
CA ILE A 292 -14.57 19.10 1.40
C ILE A 292 -16.08 19.37 1.28
N LYS A 293 -16.53 20.60 1.59
CA LYS A 293 -17.94 21.02 1.43
C LYS A 293 -18.30 21.22 -0.04
N ALA A 294 -17.45 21.90 -0.80
CA ALA A 294 -17.60 22.07 -2.24
C ALA A 294 -17.56 20.70 -2.96
N TRP A 295 -16.65 19.80 -2.54
CA TRP A 295 -16.53 18.43 -3.05
C TRP A 295 -17.79 17.60 -2.81
N ARG A 296 -18.32 17.60 -1.58
CA ARG A 296 -19.59 16.94 -1.26
C ARG A 296 -20.72 17.45 -2.16
N LYS A 297 -20.93 18.78 -2.18
CA LYS A 297 -21.97 19.44 -2.97
C LYS A 297 -21.85 19.13 -4.48
N ALA A 298 -20.64 19.10 -5.03
CA ALA A 298 -20.41 18.80 -6.44
C ALA A 298 -20.74 17.34 -6.79
N LEU A 299 -20.42 16.38 -5.90
CA LEU A 299 -20.84 14.98 -6.03
C LEU A 299 -22.36 14.82 -5.91
N ASP A 300 -22.99 15.45 -4.93
CA ASP A 300 -24.43 15.38 -4.71
C ASP A 300 -25.21 15.93 -5.91
N ASN A 301 -24.76 17.08 -6.46
CA ASN A 301 -25.29 17.64 -7.72
C ASN A 301 -25.11 16.66 -8.90
N MET A 302 -23.95 15.99 -9.00
CA MET A 302 -23.66 15.03 -10.09
C MET A 302 -24.58 13.82 -10.03
N TRP A 303 -24.86 13.29 -8.83
CA TRP A 303 -25.78 12.17 -8.63
C TRP A 303 -27.25 12.59 -8.85
N ALA A 304 -27.62 13.81 -8.48
CA ALA A 304 -28.92 14.41 -8.80
C ALA A 304 -29.10 14.80 -10.29
N LEU A 305 -28.07 14.60 -11.11
CA LEU A 305 -27.99 15.00 -12.54
C LEU A 305 -28.12 16.51 -12.79
N ASP A 306 -27.89 17.37 -11.80
CA ASP A 306 -27.59 18.79 -12.02
C ASP A 306 -26.12 18.92 -12.43
N LEU A 307 -25.87 18.57 -13.70
CA LEU A 307 -24.52 18.47 -14.24
C LEU A 307 -23.86 19.85 -14.40
N ASP A 308 -24.61 20.94 -14.50
CA ASP A 308 -24.03 22.29 -14.53
C ASP A 308 -23.56 22.73 -13.14
N ALA A 309 -24.39 22.56 -12.10
CA ALA A 309 -23.97 22.85 -10.73
C ALA A 309 -22.88 21.88 -10.24
N ALA A 310 -22.83 20.64 -10.76
CA ALA A 310 -21.75 19.69 -10.51
C ALA A 310 -20.42 20.15 -11.14
N ILE A 311 -20.42 20.49 -12.44
CA ILE A 311 -19.20 20.95 -13.15
C ILE A 311 -18.63 22.19 -12.48
N ALA A 312 -19.47 23.18 -12.15
CA ALA A 312 -19.06 24.40 -11.46
C ALA A 312 -18.49 24.11 -10.05
N GLY A 313 -19.11 23.19 -9.30
CA GLY A 313 -18.60 22.75 -8.00
C GLY A 313 -17.25 22.03 -8.09
N PHE A 314 -17.02 21.23 -9.14
CA PHE A 314 -15.69 20.63 -9.36
C PHE A 314 -14.64 21.67 -9.80
N ASP A 315 -15.00 22.69 -10.59
CA ASP A 315 -14.10 23.83 -10.89
C ASP A 315 -13.74 24.63 -9.63
N GLU A 316 -14.69 24.82 -8.69
CA GLU A 316 -14.44 25.41 -7.37
C GLU A 316 -13.42 24.57 -6.57
N VAL A 317 -13.63 23.25 -6.45
CA VAL A 317 -12.73 22.32 -5.74
C VAL A 317 -11.33 22.31 -6.35
N ILE A 318 -11.20 22.31 -7.67
CA ILE A 318 -9.90 22.36 -8.36
C ILE A 318 -9.22 23.71 -8.12
N THR A 319 -9.97 24.80 -7.98
CA THR A 319 -9.43 26.13 -7.67
C THR A 319 -8.95 26.23 -6.22
N GLN A 320 -9.72 25.69 -5.26
CA GLN A 320 -9.39 25.69 -3.83
C GLN A 320 -8.23 24.74 -3.52
N PHE A 321 -8.22 23.54 -4.10
CA PHE A 321 -7.18 22.52 -3.91
C PHE A 321 -6.73 21.93 -5.26
N PRO A 322 -5.78 22.56 -5.98
CA PRO A 322 -5.34 22.14 -7.32
C PRO A 322 -4.74 20.73 -7.45
N ASN A 323 -4.52 20.05 -6.33
CA ASN A 323 -3.90 18.72 -6.23
C ASN A 323 -4.96 17.65 -5.83
N HIS A 324 -6.25 17.95 -6.07
CA HIS A 324 -7.36 17.08 -5.68
C HIS A 324 -7.54 15.94 -6.69
N SER A 325 -6.93 14.79 -6.40
CA SER A 325 -6.87 13.58 -7.26
C SER A 325 -8.17 13.27 -8.03
N GLU A 326 -9.31 13.32 -7.36
CA GLU A 326 -10.60 12.90 -7.93
C GLU A 326 -11.38 13.99 -8.68
N ALA A 327 -11.16 15.29 -8.42
CA ALA A 327 -12.08 16.33 -8.91
C ALA A 327 -11.98 16.56 -10.43
N PRO A 328 -10.78 16.62 -11.05
CA PRO A 328 -10.66 16.62 -12.50
C PRO A 328 -11.23 15.35 -13.16
N ARG A 329 -11.28 14.22 -12.43
CA ARG A 329 -11.83 12.95 -12.94
C ARG A 329 -13.36 13.01 -12.98
N GLN A 330 -14.01 13.39 -11.88
CA GLN A 330 -15.47 13.52 -11.82
C GLN A 330 -15.98 14.67 -12.70
N GLN A 331 -15.24 15.78 -12.81
CA GLN A 331 -15.62 16.87 -13.72
C GLN A 331 -15.64 16.41 -15.20
N ARG A 332 -14.65 15.63 -15.65
CA ARG A 332 -14.67 15.05 -17.00
C ARG A 332 -15.83 14.07 -17.18
N HIS A 333 -16.20 13.33 -16.14
CA HIS A 333 -17.36 12.44 -16.17
C HIS A 333 -18.68 13.22 -16.30
N ALA A 334 -18.91 14.25 -15.48
CA ALA A 334 -20.08 15.12 -15.58
C ALA A 334 -20.17 15.85 -16.93
N ARG A 335 -19.04 16.35 -17.47
CA ARG A 335 -18.97 16.94 -18.82
C ARG A 335 -19.34 15.93 -19.92
N ALA A 336 -18.96 14.65 -19.78
CA ALA A 336 -19.36 13.59 -20.69
C ALA A 336 -20.87 13.25 -20.56
N MET A 337 -21.37 13.02 -19.34
CA MET A 337 -22.80 12.78 -19.08
C MET A 337 -23.69 13.87 -19.68
N LYS A 338 -23.28 15.14 -19.58
CA LYS A 338 -24.00 16.29 -20.15
C LYS A 338 -23.99 16.28 -21.68
N LYS A 339 -22.86 15.92 -22.30
CA LYS A 339 -22.73 15.76 -23.76
C LYS A 339 -23.64 14.62 -24.27
N ASP A 340 -23.74 13.55 -23.50
CA ASP A 340 -24.60 12.39 -23.78
C ASP A 340 -26.10 12.65 -23.49
N GLY A 341 -26.46 13.90 -23.15
CA GLY A 341 -27.85 14.34 -22.96
C GLY A 341 -28.46 14.04 -21.60
N LYS A 342 -27.71 13.45 -20.65
CA LYS A 342 -28.18 13.26 -19.27
C LYS A 342 -28.31 14.61 -18.56
N GLY A 343 -29.17 14.67 -17.55
CA GLY A 343 -29.47 15.92 -16.81
C GLY A 343 -30.40 16.89 -17.53
N LYS A 344 -30.66 16.72 -18.84
CA LYS A 344 -31.81 17.39 -19.47
C LYS A 344 -33.10 16.85 -18.86
N LYS A 345 -33.94 17.74 -18.32
CA LYS A 345 -35.37 17.43 -18.17
C LYS A 345 -35.89 17.00 -19.54
N LYS A 346 -36.73 15.95 -19.59
CA LYS A 346 -37.55 15.73 -20.78
C LYS A 346 -38.41 16.98 -20.95
N GLU A 347 -38.29 17.63 -22.09
CA GLU A 347 -39.34 18.53 -22.55
C GLU A 347 -40.60 17.67 -22.67
N GLU A 348 -41.67 18.04 -21.95
CA GLU A 348 -42.97 17.42 -22.20
C GLU A 348 -43.33 17.74 -23.66
N PRO A 349 -43.78 16.75 -24.46
CA PRO A 349 -44.19 17.02 -25.83
C PRO A 349 -45.29 18.09 -25.79
N PRO A 350 -45.22 19.14 -26.62
CA PRO A 350 -46.12 20.28 -26.53
C PRO A 350 -47.57 19.81 -26.54
N ALA A 351 -48.35 20.28 -25.58
CA ALA A 351 -49.73 19.85 -25.37
C ALA A 351 -50.51 19.94 -26.69
N VAL A 352 -51.01 18.79 -27.17
CA VAL A 352 -51.64 18.69 -28.49
C VAL A 352 -52.94 19.49 -28.47
N ASP A 353 -52.92 20.67 -29.09
CA ASP A 353 -54.05 21.59 -29.13
C ASP A 353 -55.25 20.92 -29.84
N PRO A 354 -56.38 20.65 -29.15
CA PRO A 354 -57.49 19.86 -29.69
C PRO A 354 -58.24 20.47 -30.88
N LYS A 355 -57.81 21.63 -31.40
CA LYS A 355 -58.52 22.40 -32.43
C LYS A 355 -57.78 22.59 -33.76
N ALA A 356 -56.65 21.91 -33.97
CA ALA A 356 -55.96 21.87 -35.27
C ALA A 356 -56.69 20.94 -36.28
N GLY A 357 -57.63 21.49 -37.04
CA GLY A 357 -58.47 20.74 -37.98
C GLY A 357 -57.79 20.37 -39.32
N SER A 358 -57.69 19.06 -39.58
CA SER A 358 -57.69 18.39 -40.90
C SER A 358 -56.89 19.00 -42.08
N SER A 359 -55.78 18.34 -42.44
CA SER A 359 -55.56 17.85 -43.82
C SER A 359 -54.41 16.83 -43.86
N GLY A 360 -54.45 15.88 -44.81
CA GLY A 360 -53.45 14.82 -44.98
C GLY A 360 -53.77 13.52 -44.25
N GLY A 361 -53.85 12.41 -44.98
CA GLY A 361 -54.13 11.08 -44.42
C GLY A 361 -52.86 10.39 -43.88
N GLY A 362 -52.96 9.75 -42.71
CA GLY A 362 -51.88 8.93 -42.16
C GLY A 362 -52.18 8.26 -40.81
N GLY A 363 -52.85 8.96 -39.89
CA GLY A 363 -53.04 8.47 -38.51
C GLY A 363 -53.90 7.21 -38.35
N ALA A 364 -54.88 6.99 -39.23
CA ALA A 364 -55.86 5.91 -39.09
C ALA A 364 -55.25 4.49 -39.13
N GLY A 365 -54.21 4.28 -39.94
CA GLY A 365 -53.57 2.97 -40.07
C GLY A 365 -52.87 2.49 -38.80
N ILE A 366 -52.31 3.42 -38.01
CA ILE A 366 -51.52 3.10 -36.82
C ILE A 366 -52.43 2.65 -35.66
N ALA A 367 -53.52 3.39 -35.40
CA ALA A 367 -54.48 3.03 -34.36
C ALA A 367 -55.16 1.68 -34.66
N VAL A 368 -55.57 1.45 -35.91
CA VAL A 368 -56.17 0.18 -36.34
C VAL A 368 -55.16 -0.98 -36.23
N ALA A 369 -53.89 -0.77 -36.59
CA ALA A 369 -52.85 -1.79 -36.41
C ALA A 369 -52.66 -2.19 -34.94
N PHE A 370 -52.60 -1.24 -34.01
CA PHE A 370 -52.49 -1.54 -32.58
C PHE A 370 -53.71 -2.29 -32.02
N ILE A 371 -54.93 -1.94 -32.46
CA ILE A 371 -56.16 -2.64 -32.05
C ILE A 371 -56.17 -4.08 -32.58
N ILE A 372 -55.79 -4.31 -33.85
CA ILE A 372 -55.72 -5.65 -34.45
C ILE A 372 -54.65 -6.51 -33.76
N VAL A 373 -53.47 -5.96 -33.46
CA VAL A 373 -52.40 -6.67 -32.74
C VAL A 373 -52.84 -7.01 -31.31
N GLY A 374 -53.48 -6.08 -30.60
CA GLY A 374 -54.03 -6.33 -29.26
C GLY A 374 -55.09 -7.45 -29.25
N ALA A 375 -56.01 -7.44 -30.22
CA ALA A 375 -57.02 -8.49 -30.37
C ALA A 375 -56.38 -9.87 -30.67
N LEU A 376 -55.36 -9.92 -31.54
CA LEU A 376 -54.62 -11.16 -31.84
C LEU A 376 -53.90 -11.72 -30.61
N VAL A 377 -53.26 -10.87 -29.81
CA VAL A 377 -52.61 -11.29 -28.55
C VAL A 377 -53.66 -11.82 -27.56
N LEU A 378 -54.80 -11.14 -27.41
CA LEU A 378 -55.89 -11.58 -26.53
C LEU A 378 -56.45 -12.96 -26.93
N VAL A 379 -56.65 -13.20 -28.23
CA VAL A 379 -57.10 -14.51 -28.74
C VAL A 379 -56.08 -15.62 -28.45
N VAL A 380 -54.79 -15.36 -28.63
CA VAL A 380 -53.73 -16.34 -28.30
C VAL A 380 -53.71 -16.65 -26.80
N VAL A 381 -53.81 -15.64 -25.93
CA VAL A 381 -53.89 -15.83 -24.47
C VAL A 381 -55.12 -16.68 -24.09
N LEU A 382 -56.30 -16.36 -24.63
CA LEU A 382 -57.53 -17.12 -24.35
C LEU A 382 -57.45 -18.59 -24.82
N VAL A 383 -56.81 -18.87 -25.95
CA VAL A 383 -56.57 -20.24 -26.44
C VAL A 383 -55.59 -21.02 -25.54
N VAL A 384 -54.56 -20.36 -25.02
CA VAL A 384 -53.61 -20.96 -24.05
C VAL A 384 -54.30 -21.24 -22.71
N MET A 385 -55.12 -20.31 -22.21
CA MET A 385 -55.88 -20.50 -20.97
C MET A 385 -56.91 -21.63 -21.08
N LYS A 386 -57.60 -21.76 -22.23
CA LYS A 386 -58.52 -22.88 -22.50
C LYS A 386 -57.87 -24.28 -22.51
N LYS A 387 -56.53 -24.39 -22.50
CA LYS A 387 -55.80 -25.67 -22.41
C LYS A 387 -55.41 -26.10 -20.98
N LYS A 388 -55.77 -25.34 -19.93
CA LYS A 388 -55.50 -25.71 -18.53
C LYS A 388 -56.78 -25.71 -17.69
N GLY A 389 -57.51 -26.83 -17.66
CA GLY A 389 -58.76 -26.94 -16.90
C GLY A 389 -59.33 -28.34 -16.71
N ALA A 390 -58.74 -29.13 -15.80
CA ALA A 390 -59.32 -30.27 -15.07
C ALA A 390 -58.38 -30.57 -13.88
N GLN A 391 -58.68 -30.19 -12.63
CA GLN A 391 -59.58 -30.84 -11.64
C GLN A 391 -59.07 -32.18 -11.07
N PRO A 392 -59.41 -32.56 -9.82
CA PRO A 392 -59.71 -31.79 -8.59
C PRO A 392 -58.69 -32.16 -7.47
N GLY A 393 -58.73 -31.79 -6.19
CA GLY A 393 -59.59 -30.93 -5.34
C GLY A 393 -59.37 -31.31 -3.85
N GLY A 394 -59.45 -30.36 -2.91
CA GLY A 394 -59.25 -30.62 -1.46
C GLY A 394 -59.24 -29.34 -0.62
N GLN A 395 -59.73 -29.41 0.63
CA GLN A 395 -59.96 -28.25 1.52
C GLN A 395 -59.08 -28.28 2.81
N PRO A 396 -59.03 -27.20 3.61
CA PRO A 396 -57.80 -26.81 4.33
C PRO A 396 -57.72 -27.24 5.81
N GLY A 397 -56.51 -27.13 6.38
CA GLY A 397 -56.25 -27.23 7.82
C GLY A 397 -55.01 -26.43 8.27
N HIS A 398 -55.15 -25.71 9.38
CA HIS A 398 -54.10 -25.12 10.23
C HIS A 398 -54.52 -25.40 11.68
N PRO A 399 -53.60 -25.57 12.65
CA PRO A 399 -52.39 -24.75 12.85
C PRO A 399 -51.07 -25.53 13.00
N GLY A 400 -49.96 -24.82 13.29
CA GLY A 400 -48.67 -25.41 13.71
C GLY A 400 -48.57 -25.61 15.25
N PRO A 401 -47.38 -25.60 15.88
CA PRO A 401 -46.03 -25.32 15.33
C PRO A 401 -44.89 -26.27 15.80
N HIS A 402 -43.65 -25.90 15.44
CA HIS A 402 -42.32 -26.32 15.98
C HIS A 402 -41.66 -27.68 15.64
N ALA A 403 -40.33 -27.56 15.44
CA ALA A 403 -39.24 -28.51 15.65
C ALA A 403 -39.13 -29.79 14.79
N GLY A 404 -37.92 -30.00 14.23
CA GLY A 404 -37.50 -31.23 13.55
C GLY A 404 -36.07 -31.08 13.01
N GLN A 405 -35.16 -32.00 13.35
CA GLN A 405 -33.72 -31.89 13.12
C GLN A 405 -33.15 -33.21 12.55
N HIS A 406 -32.06 -33.12 11.77
CA HIS A 406 -31.25 -34.23 11.21
C HIS A 406 -31.83 -35.09 10.06
N GLY A 407 -30.95 -35.59 9.17
CA GLY A 407 -31.13 -36.94 8.58
C GLY A 407 -30.77 -37.21 7.11
N HIS A 408 -29.48 -37.45 6.82
CA HIS A 408 -28.94 -38.44 5.84
C HIS A 408 -29.28 -38.50 4.32
N HIS A 409 -28.19 -38.47 3.53
CA HIS A 409 -27.80 -39.34 2.39
C HIS A 409 -28.65 -39.59 1.10
N ALA A 410 -27.97 -39.28 -0.02
CA ALA A 410 -27.70 -40.12 -1.21
C ALA A 410 -28.77 -40.36 -2.31
N GLY A 411 -28.29 -40.36 -3.57
CA GLY A 411 -29.04 -40.74 -4.79
C GLY A 411 -28.25 -40.48 -6.09
N GLN A 412 -27.90 -41.51 -6.84
CA GLN A 412 -27.18 -41.50 -8.14
C GLN A 412 -28.15 -41.83 -9.31
N PRO A 413 -27.84 -41.56 -10.61
CA PRO A 413 -26.94 -42.38 -11.48
C PRO A 413 -25.97 -41.52 -12.37
N ALA A 414 -24.79 -41.96 -12.82
CA ALA A 414 -24.38 -43.12 -13.66
C ALA A 414 -24.89 -43.03 -15.12
N GLN A 415 -24.16 -43.42 -16.19
CA GLN A 415 -22.92 -44.21 -16.40
C GLN A 415 -21.83 -43.35 -17.14
N HIS A 416 -20.77 -43.76 -17.88
CA HIS A 416 -20.02 -44.99 -18.27
C HIS A 416 -18.60 -44.52 -18.77
N GLY A 417 -17.58 -45.30 -19.21
CA GLY A 417 -17.33 -46.75 -19.36
C GLY A 417 -16.05 -47.06 -20.20
N GLN A 418 -15.57 -48.31 -20.18
CA GLN A 418 -14.48 -48.94 -21.00
C GLN A 418 -12.97 -48.60 -20.72
N HIS A 419 -12.06 -49.40 -21.32
CA HIS A 419 -10.71 -49.84 -20.84
C HIS A 419 -9.71 -49.93 -22.05
N PRO A 420 -8.43 -50.42 -21.98
CA PRO A 420 -7.56 -50.88 -20.87
C PRO A 420 -6.05 -50.41 -20.94
N GLY A 421 -5.19 -50.82 -19.99
CA GLY A 421 -3.81 -51.29 -20.32
C GLY A 421 -2.53 -50.75 -19.62
N GLN A 422 -1.85 -51.63 -18.85
CA GLN A 422 -0.37 -51.79 -18.69
C GLN A 422 0.50 -50.79 -17.85
N PRO A 423 1.73 -51.18 -17.38
CA PRO A 423 2.07 -51.02 -15.94
C PRO A 423 3.49 -50.55 -15.51
N GLY A 424 3.59 -50.09 -14.25
CA GLY A 424 4.51 -50.61 -13.21
C GLY A 424 6.02 -50.27 -13.19
N GLN A 425 6.53 -49.94 -12.00
CA GLN A 425 7.85 -50.35 -11.46
C GLN A 425 7.93 -50.08 -9.93
N GLN A 426 8.99 -50.53 -9.25
CA GLN A 426 9.08 -50.65 -7.77
C GLN A 426 10.40 -50.10 -7.17
N GLN A 427 10.40 -49.98 -5.82
CA GLN A 427 11.53 -50.14 -4.89
C GLN A 427 12.61 -49.03 -4.82
N PRO A 428 13.48 -49.01 -3.77
CA PRO A 428 13.43 -49.73 -2.47
C PRO A 428 13.60 -48.81 -1.23
N GLY A 429 13.53 -49.39 -0.02
CA GLY A 429 14.09 -48.83 1.21
C GLY A 429 15.18 -49.74 1.80
N GLN A 430 15.89 -49.31 2.87
CA GLN A 430 16.92 -50.11 3.55
C GLN A 430 16.87 -49.97 5.09
N HIS A 431 17.42 -50.99 5.78
CA HIS A 431 17.56 -51.11 7.24
C HIS A 431 18.93 -50.53 7.71
N GLY A 432 19.23 -50.30 9.00
CA GLY A 432 18.44 -50.36 10.24
C GLY A 432 19.31 -50.51 11.52
N GLN A 433 18.65 -50.60 12.68
CA GLN A 433 19.10 -51.17 13.99
C GLN A 433 20.12 -50.49 14.95
N HIS A 434 19.60 -50.23 16.17
CA HIS A 434 20.13 -50.50 17.53
C HIS A 434 21.17 -49.64 18.28
N GLY A 435 20.80 -49.33 19.55
CA GLY A 435 21.66 -48.96 20.69
C GLY A 435 21.43 -47.54 21.27
N GLN A 436 21.36 -47.27 22.58
CA GLN A 436 21.12 -48.13 23.77
C GLN A 436 20.81 -47.24 25.04
N HIS A 437 20.32 -47.84 26.13
CA HIS A 437 20.25 -47.34 27.54
C HIS A 437 19.29 -46.21 28.02
N ALA A 438 18.37 -46.63 28.92
CA ALA A 438 17.90 -46.03 30.20
C ALA A 438 17.34 -44.58 30.32
N GLY A 439 16.39 -44.26 31.21
CA GLY A 439 15.50 -45.14 32.02
C GLY A 439 15.19 -44.68 33.46
N GLN A 440 13.98 -44.12 33.70
CA GLN A 440 13.24 -44.00 34.99
C GLN A 440 11.80 -43.55 34.64
N HIS A 441 10.71 -44.26 34.98
CA HIS A 441 10.01 -44.34 36.29
C HIS A 441 9.54 -42.97 36.84
N GLY A 442 8.25 -42.67 37.05
CA GLY A 442 7.01 -43.32 36.56
C GLY A 442 5.71 -43.00 37.34
N GLN A 443 4.56 -43.21 36.66
CA GLN A 443 3.22 -43.56 37.21
C GLN A 443 2.32 -42.42 37.82
N PRO A 444 0.97 -42.57 37.82
CA PRO A 444 0.03 -41.46 37.45
C PRO A 444 -1.28 -41.37 38.30
N GLN A 445 -2.39 -40.91 37.69
CA GLN A 445 -3.83 -41.02 38.11
C GLN A 445 -4.37 -39.99 39.14
N GLN A 446 -5.68 -39.64 39.24
CA GLN A 446 -6.85 -39.68 38.31
C GLN A 446 -7.95 -38.67 38.73
N HIS A 447 -9.13 -38.69 38.08
CA HIS A 447 -10.28 -37.77 38.30
C HIS A 447 -11.00 -37.89 39.66
N GLY A 448 -11.69 -36.81 40.08
CA GLY A 448 -12.71 -36.85 41.16
C GLY A 448 -13.49 -35.54 41.40
N GLN A 449 -14.81 -35.59 41.16
CA GLN A 449 -15.88 -34.66 41.59
C GLN A 449 -17.10 -35.55 42.01
N PRO A 450 -18.19 -35.09 42.68
CA PRO A 450 -18.73 -33.71 42.77
C PRO A 450 -19.38 -33.27 44.12
N HIS A 451 -19.94 -32.04 44.16
CA HIS A 451 -21.12 -31.55 44.96
C HIS A 451 -21.13 -31.67 46.52
N ALA A 452 -21.91 -30.92 47.33
CA ALA A 452 -22.82 -29.76 47.15
C ALA A 452 -23.00 -29.00 48.51
N GLY A 453 -23.60 -27.79 48.52
CA GLY A 453 -24.03 -27.09 49.76
C GLY A 453 -24.33 -25.59 49.62
N GLN A 454 -25.46 -25.13 50.16
CA GLN A 454 -25.93 -23.72 50.33
C GLN A 454 -26.42 -23.56 51.82
N PRO A 455 -27.16 -22.51 52.29
CA PRO A 455 -27.71 -21.28 51.67
C PRO A 455 -27.69 -19.99 52.56
N HIS A 456 -28.49 -18.98 52.13
CA HIS A 456 -28.95 -17.74 52.80
C HIS A 456 -28.04 -16.49 52.71
N ALA A 457 -28.57 -15.24 52.66
CA ALA A 457 -29.88 -14.68 52.23
C ALA A 457 -29.76 -13.12 52.20
N GLY A 458 -30.69 -12.35 51.58
CA GLY A 458 -30.80 -10.93 52.03
C GLY A 458 -31.55 -9.81 51.27
N GLN A 459 -31.91 -9.91 49.99
CA GLN A 459 -32.79 -8.93 49.27
C GLN A 459 -32.34 -7.43 49.14
N PRO A 460 -33.03 -6.59 48.33
CA PRO A 460 -32.49 -5.32 47.79
C PRO A 460 -33.30 -4.04 48.10
N HIS A 461 -32.85 -2.89 47.58
CA HIS A 461 -33.68 -1.69 47.38
C HIS A 461 -33.52 -1.12 45.95
N ALA A 462 -34.61 -0.56 45.41
CA ALA A 462 -34.67 0.21 44.17
C ALA A 462 -35.06 1.67 44.47
N GLY A 463 -34.69 2.63 43.61
CA GLY A 463 -34.90 4.06 43.88
C GLY A 463 -34.61 5.02 42.72
N GLN A 464 -35.54 5.11 41.78
CA GLN A 464 -35.79 6.25 40.88
C GLN A 464 -37.33 6.47 40.87
N PRO A 465 -37.90 7.61 40.40
CA PRO A 465 -37.27 8.70 39.63
C PRO A 465 -37.59 10.13 40.15
N GLN A 466 -37.07 11.17 39.48
CA GLN A 466 -37.82 12.21 38.73
C GLN A 466 -36.92 13.39 38.35
N ALA A 467 -37.41 14.27 37.47
CA ALA A 467 -36.66 15.38 36.87
C ALA A 467 -37.45 16.70 36.92
N HIS A 468 -36.76 17.84 36.92
CA HIS A 468 -37.17 19.13 36.34
C HIS A 468 -36.00 20.13 36.45
N GLY A 469 -36.04 21.24 35.70
CA GLY A 469 -35.10 22.37 35.87
C GLY A 469 -34.46 22.88 34.58
N GLN A 470 -35.23 23.53 33.71
CA GLN A 470 -34.66 24.44 32.70
C GLN A 470 -34.29 25.76 33.36
N HIS A 471 -33.18 26.40 32.97
CA HIS A 471 -33.11 27.87 32.88
C HIS A 471 -31.91 28.31 32.01
N ALA A 472 -32.12 29.37 31.21
CA ALA A 472 -31.09 30.01 30.40
C ALA A 472 -30.59 31.31 31.06
N GLY A 473 -29.35 31.73 30.77
CA GLY A 473 -28.76 32.92 31.38
C GLY A 473 -27.35 33.30 30.87
N GLN A 474 -27.27 33.86 29.67
CA GLN A 474 -26.20 34.79 29.25
C GLN A 474 -26.88 36.17 29.04
N PRO A 475 -26.22 37.30 29.37
CA PRO A 475 -25.16 37.83 28.49
C PRO A 475 -23.98 38.54 29.20
N GLY A 476 -22.91 38.83 28.45
CA GLY A 476 -21.82 39.72 28.87
C GLY A 476 -20.80 39.96 27.75
N GLN A 477 -20.66 41.22 27.30
CA GLN A 477 -19.64 41.70 26.37
C GLN A 477 -18.98 42.99 26.90
N HIS A 478 -17.80 43.32 26.35
CA HIS A 478 -16.98 44.56 26.47
C HIS A 478 -15.74 44.56 27.40
N GLY A 479 -14.74 45.38 27.01
CA GLY A 479 -13.38 45.48 27.60
C GLY A 479 -12.37 44.55 26.88
N GLN A 480 -11.54 44.93 25.89
CA GLN A 480 -10.73 46.13 25.55
C GLN A 480 -9.42 46.34 26.35
N HIS A 481 -8.31 46.42 25.58
CA HIS A 481 -7.01 47.08 25.82
C HIS A 481 -6.18 46.86 27.11
N ALA A 482 -5.16 45.99 27.00
CA ALA A 482 -3.75 46.17 27.42
C ALA A 482 -2.99 44.84 27.21
N GLY A 483 -1.68 44.75 26.97
CA GLY A 483 -0.65 45.75 26.68
C GLY A 483 0.74 45.09 26.69
N GLN A 484 1.59 45.29 25.66
CA GLN A 484 2.95 44.74 25.63
C GLN A 484 3.91 45.57 26.49
N PRO A 485 4.80 44.89 27.21
CA PRO A 485 6.25 45.05 27.00
C PRO A 485 6.93 43.69 26.76
N GLY A 486 8.15 43.58 26.26
CA GLY A 486 9.13 44.59 25.84
C GLY A 486 10.53 43.94 25.83
N GLN A 487 11.35 44.18 24.81
CA GLN A 487 12.71 43.62 24.74
C GLN A 487 13.69 44.35 25.67
N PRO A 488 14.74 43.67 26.13
CA PRO A 488 16.06 44.28 26.35
C PRO A 488 17.06 43.82 25.28
N GLN A 489 17.81 44.76 24.69
CA GLN A 489 18.97 44.45 23.84
C GLN A 489 20.28 44.47 24.63
N GLN A 490 21.11 43.45 24.38
CA GLN A 490 22.58 43.48 24.32
C GLN A 490 23.36 44.60 25.04
N HIS A 491 23.94 44.28 26.20
CA HIS A 491 25.35 44.53 26.53
C HIS A 491 25.89 43.23 27.17
N GLY A 492 27.15 42.80 27.02
CA GLY A 492 28.23 43.35 26.18
C GLY A 492 29.61 43.09 26.80
N GLN A 493 30.34 42.06 26.36
CA GLN A 493 31.76 41.86 26.69
C GLN A 493 32.42 40.84 25.73
N HIS A 494 33.65 41.16 25.27
CA HIS A 494 34.41 40.38 24.28
C HIS A 494 35.91 40.43 24.65
N ALA A 495 36.54 39.28 24.90
CA ALA A 495 37.98 39.03 24.78
C ALA A 495 38.26 37.52 24.99
N GLY A 496 39.09 36.85 24.21
CA GLY A 496 39.76 37.31 22.99
C GLY A 496 40.57 36.20 22.29
N GLN A 497 41.04 36.50 21.08
CA GLN A 497 42.10 35.78 20.37
C GLN A 497 43.24 36.78 20.09
N PRO A 498 44.49 36.31 19.90
CA PRO A 498 45.51 37.05 19.18
C PRO A 498 45.88 36.37 17.84
N HIS A 499 45.98 37.16 16.78
CA HIS A 499 46.56 36.74 15.49
C HIS A 499 47.69 37.70 15.09
N ALA A 500 48.74 37.12 14.49
CA ALA A 500 49.72 37.71 13.56
C ALA A 500 50.13 39.19 13.68
N GLY A 501 51.44 39.42 13.86
CA GLY A 501 52.09 40.69 13.51
C GLY A 501 52.97 40.53 12.26
N GLN A 502 52.92 41.50 11.34
CA GLN A 502 53.89 41.67 10.26
C GLN A 502 54.58 43.03 10.41
N ALA A 503 55.90 43.04 10.29
CA ALA A 503 56.71 44.21 9.94
C ALA A 503 57.95 43.70 9.19
N GLY A 504 58.27 44.30 8.04
CA GLY A 504 59.38 43.86 7.19
C GLY A 504 60.52 44.87 7.16
N TYR A 505 61.70 44.39 6.77
CA TYR A 505 62.81 45.23 6.29
C TYR A 505 63.59 44.48 5.21
N ALA A 506 64.07 45.23 4.22
CA ALA A 506 65.04 44.80 3.21
C ALA A 506 66.21 45.81 3.25
N PRO A 507 67.41 45.53 2.67
CA PRO A 507 67.54 45.53 1.20
C PRO A 507 68.65 44.61 0.61
N ASN A 508 68.84 44.77 -0.70
CA ASN A 508 70.07 44.54 -1.51
C ASN A 508 70.44 43.16 -2.11
N MET A 509 70.08 43.04 -3.41
CA MET A 509 71.00 42.91 -4.57
C MET A 509 71.66 41.57 -4.95
N ALA A 510 71.99 41.52 -6.26
CA ALA A 510 72.91 40.62 -6.99
C ALA A 510 72.45 39.18 -7.36
N THR A 511 71.94 39.07 -8.59
CA THR A 511 72.08 37.88 -9.48
C THR A 511 73.30 38.10 -10.41
N PRO A 512 73.63 37.23 -11.41
CA PRO A 512 73.23 35.84 -11.73
C PRO A 512 74.45 34.89 -11.91
N GLY A 513 74.25 33.62 -12.32
CA GLY A 513 75.38 32.82 -12.85
C GLY A 513 75.13 31.33 -13.13
N ALA A 514 75.24 30.93 -14.40
CA ALA A 514 75.10 29.56 -14.95
C ALA A 514 76.06 28.48 -14.39
N GLY A 515 75.80 27.20 -14.72
CA GLY A 515 76.86 26.16 -14.76
C GLY A 515 76.46 24.73 -14.39
N ALA A 516 76.43 23.84 -15.38
CA ALA A 516 76.48 22.38 -15.24
C ALA A 516 77.30 21.80 -16.43
N PRO A 517 77.71 20.53 -16.47
CA PRO A 517 77.79 19.47 -15.43
C PRO A 517 79.25 18.92 -15.29
N MET A 518 79.48 17.76 -14.63
CA MET A 518 80.32 16.64 -15.18
C MET A 518 80.42 15.37 -14.29
N MET A 519 80.85 14.26 -14.91
CA MET A 519 81.00 12.85 -14.47
C MET A 519 82.03 12.55 -13.35
N GLY A 520 82.00 11.33 -12.73
CA GLY A 520 83.09 10.93 -11.79
C GLY A 520 83.35 9.49 -11.24
N GLY A 521 82.52 8.44 -11.38
CA GLY A 521 82.85 7.04 -10.91
C GLY A 521 82.96 6.81 -9.37
N ARG A 522 83.33 5.64 -8.81
CA ARG A 522 83.47 4.23 -9.30
C ARG A 522 83.63 3.23 -8.10
N VAL A 523 82.96 2.05 -8.12
CA VAL A 523 83.23 0.77 -7.34
C VAL A 523 83.36 0.87 -5.79
N GLY A 524 82.49 0.28 -4.94
CA GLY A 524 82.30 -1.17 -4.62
C GLY A 524 82.78 -1.49 -3.17
N PRO A 525 82.54 -2.66 -2.52
CA PRO A 525 81.84 -3.90 -2.90
C PRO A 525 80.64 -4.27 -1.96
N ALA A 526 80.16 -5.52 -1.98
CA ALA A 526 79.07 -6.07 -1.15
C ALA A 526 79.56 -6.78 0.15
N PRO A 527 78.64 -7.25 1.03
CA PRO A 527 78.38 -8.71 1.04
C PRO A 527 76.88 -9.09 1.13
N VAL A 528 76.61 -10.40 1.08
CA VAL A 528 75.25 -11.01 1.06
C VAL A 528 75.19 -12.17 2.06
N ALA A 529 74.17 -12.25 2.93
CA ALA A 529 73.42 -13.50 3.26
C ALA A 529 72.42 -13.38 4.44
N LYS A 530 71.20 -13.89 4.21
CA LYS A 530 70.31 -14.67 5.12
C LYS A 530 70.09 -14.24 6.58
N THR A 531 68.81 -14.05 6.94
CA THR A 531 68.03 -14.97 7.82
C THR A 531 66.52 -14.70 7.64
N MET A 532 65.66 -15.67 7.98
CA MET A 532 64.20 -15.60 7.79
C MET A 532 63.48 -14.81 8.89
N ALA A 533 62.28 -14.31 8.57
CA ALA A 533 61.21 -14.09 9.53
C ALA A 533 59.90 -14.70 8.97
N ILE A 534 59.15 -15.42 9.82
CA ILE A 534 57.84 -16.00 9.52
C ILE A 534 56.81 -15.32 10.44
N GLY A 535 55.58 -15.14 9.95
CA GLY A 535 54.43 -14.78 10.80
C GLY A 535 53.97 -13.34 10.60
N GLY A 536 52.99 -13.17 9.70
CA GLY A 536 52.46 -11.86 9.35
C GLY A 536 51.49 -11.96 8.17
N GLN A 537 50.39 -12.71 8.33
CA GLN A 537 49.28 -12.66 7.38
C GLN A 537 48.66 -11.25 7.47
N HIS A 538 49.11 -10.34 6.60
CA HIS A 538 48.39 -9.10 6.31
C HIS A 538 47.10 -9.47 5.57
N HIS A 539 46.09 -9.90 6.33
CA HIS A 539 44.72 -9.95 5.84
C HIS A 539 44.37 -8.54 5.35
N ALA A 540 44.09 -8.41 4.06
CA ALA A 540 43.53 -7.17 3.53
C ALA A 540 42.24 -6.87 4.33
N PRO A 541 42.11 -5.66 4.91
CA PRO A 541 41.14 -5.39 5.96
C PRO A 541 39.74 -5.79 5.51
N LEU A 542 38.90 -6.29 6.43
CA LEU A 542 37.59 -6.87 6.08
C LEU A 542 36.73 -5.91 5.24
N ALA A 543 36.91 -4.61 5.45
CA ALA A 543 36.48 -3.50 4.60
C ALA A 543 36.81 -3.67 3.10
N ALA A 544 38.09 -3.86 2.76
CA ALA A 544 38.57 -3.99 1.39
C ALA A 544 38.23 -5.35 0.77
N THR A 545 38.09 -6.43 1.54
CA THR A 545 37.71 -7.75 1.03
C THR A 545 36.20 -7.92 0.88
N ALA A 546 35.42 -7.63 1.92
CA ALA A 546 33.95 -7.77 1.90
C ALA A 546 33.26 -6.78 0.96
N PHE A 547 33.85 -5.61 0.68
CA PHE A 547 33.31 -4.67 -0.32
C PHE A 547 34.07 -4.69 -1.65
N GLY A 548 35.34 -5.09 -1.68
CA GLY A 548 36.16 -5.11 -2.90
C GLY A 548 36.12 -6.39 -3.73
N SER A 549 35.54 -7.49 -3.23
CA SER A 549 35.38 -8.73 -4.01
C SER A 549 34.15 -9.56 -3.64
N MET A 550 32.94 -9.05 -3.93
CA MET A 550 31.74 -9.89 -4.08
C MET A 550 31.45 -10.24 -5.55
N THR A 551 32.50 -10.54 -6.31
CA THR A 551 32.41 -11.10 -7.67
C THR A 551 32.11 -12.59 -7.55
N MET A 552 30.84 -12.95 -7.37
CA MET A 552 30.41 -14.36 -7.19
C MET A 552 30.63 -15.17 -8.47
N ALA A 553 30.43 -14.53 -9.62
CA ALA A 553 30.86 -14.97 -10.95
C ALA A 553 31.16 -13.73 -11.80
N SER A 554 31.49 -13.90 -13.08
CA SER A 554 31.67 -12.78 -14.01
C SER A 554 31.07 -13.07 -15.37
N LEU A 555 30.32 -12.11 -15.91
CA LEU A 555 29.76 -12.19 -17.26
C LEU A 555 30.72 -11.49 -18.22
N THR A 556 31.20 -12.21 -19.22
CA THR A 556 32.01 -11.63 -20.32
C THR A 556 31.15 -11.52 -21.57
N CYS A 557 30.96 -10.31 -22.09
CA CYS A 557 30.28 -10.13 -23.37
C CYS A 557 31.17 -10.68 -24.50
N SER A 558 30.73 -11.75 -25.17
CA SER A 558 31.51 -12.45 -26.20
C SER A 558 31.32 -11.91 -27.63
N ARG A 559 30.31 -11.05 -27.83
CA ARG A 559 29.93 -10.43 -29.12
C ARG A 559 29.26 -9.06 -28.89
N GLY A 560 29.09 -8.28 -29.96
CA GLY A 560 28.43 -6.98 -29.93
C GLY A 560 29.33 -5.81 -29.49
N LEU A 561 28.74 -4.64 -29.25
CA LEU A 561 29.48 -3.40 -28.91
C LEU A 561 30.22 -3.45 -27.56
N LEU A 562 29.86 -4.39 -26.69
CA LEU A 562 30.50 -4.62 -25.39
C LEU A 562 31.52 -5.78 -25.43
N ASN A 563 31.89 -6.29 -26.61
CA ASN A 563 32.75 -7.47 -26.75
C ASN A 563 34.07 -7.33 -25.96
N GLY A 564 34.42 -8.37 -25.19
CA GLY A 564 35.58 -8.40 -24.30
C GLY A 564 35.38 -7.70 -22.96
N GLN A 565 34.31 -6.93 -22.75
CA GLN A 565 33.99 -6.35 -21.45
C GLN A 565 33.50 -7.42 -20.47
N ARG A 566 33.99 -7.33 -19.23
CA ARG A 566 33.72 -8.28 -18.14
C ARG A 566 33.02 -7.56 -16.99
N PHE A 567 31.85 -8.05 -16.62
CA PHE A 567 31.00 -7.49 -15.57
C PHE A 567 31.00 -8.42 -14.35
N ALA A 568 31.26 -7.87 -13.17
CA ALA A 568 31.25 -8.62 -11.92
C ALA A 568 29.82 -8.90 -11.45
N LEU A 569 29.47 -10.17 -11.26
CA LEU A 569 28.15 -10.56 -10.79
C LEU A 569 28.08 -10.46 -9.27
N THR A 570 27.31 -9.50 -8.77
CA THR A 570 27.10 -9.28 -7.33
C THR A 570 25.98 -10.18 -6.78
N PRO A 571 25.81 -10.28 -5.45
CA PRO A 571 24.71 -11.06 -4.84
C PRO A 571 23.28 -10.61 -5.20
N GLN A 572 23.11 -9.42 -5.79
CA GLN A 572 21.83 -8.89 -6.28
C GLN A 572 21.53 -9.31 -7.73
N GLY A 573 22.49 -9.95 -8.40
CA GLY A 573 22.44 -10.23 -9.83
C GLY A 573 22.60 -8.99 -10.71
N LEU A 574 22.52 -9.20 -12.02
CA LEU A 574 22.63 -8.19 -13.07
C LEU A 574 21.47 -8.33 -14.05
N LEU A 575 20.72 -7.25 -14.25
CA LEU A 575 19.70 -7.15 -15.30
C LEU A 575 20.35 -6.55 -16.56
N ILE A 576 20.30 -7.33 -17.63
CA ILE A 576 20.73 -6.98 -18.98
C ILE A 576 19.50 -6.57 -19.79
N GLY A 577 19.62 -5.53 -20.63
CA GLY A 577 18.53 -5.07 -21.50
C GLY A 577 18.90 -3.84 -22.30
N ARG A 578 18.01 -3.36 -23.16
CA ARG A 578 18.28 -2.22 -24.05
C ARG A 578 18.04 -0.84 -23.42
N GLN A 579 17.33 -0.74 -22.29
CA GLN A 579 16.90 0.54 -21.76
C GLN A 579 17.78 1.04 -20.59
N PRO A 580 18.49 2.18 -20.74
CA PRO A 580 19.14 2.86 -19.63
C PRO A 580 18.15 3.15 -18.50
N GLY A 581 18.60 2.97 -17.25
CA GLY A 581 17.76 3.16 -16.07
C GLY A 581 16.85 1.97 -15.72
N LEU A 582 16.68 0.98 -16.61
CA LEU A 582 15.99 -0.28 -16.30
C LEU A 582 16.94 -1.49 -16.23
N ALA A 583 18.03 -1.48 -16.99
CA ALA A 583 19.09 -2.49 -16.96
C ALA A 583 20.41 -1.89 -16.43
N GLN A 584 21.22 -2.69 -15.73
CA GLN A 584 22.58 -2.28 -15.33
C GLN A 584 23.58 -2.48 -16.48
N ILE A 585 23.39 -3.52 -17.31
CA ILE A 585 24.15 -3.74 -18.54
C ILE A 585 23.24 -3.35 -19.71
N VAL A 586 23.53 -2.21 -20.34
CA VAL A 586 22.76 -1.68 -21.46
C VAL A 586 23.32 -2.22 -22.78
N VAL A 587 22.57 -3.10 -23.44
CA VAL A 587 22.91 -3.65 -24.77
C VAL A 587 22.18 -2.88 -25.87
N ASN A 588 22.93 -2.17 -26.72
CA ASN A 588 22.38 -1.43 -27.85
C ASN A 588 22.12 -2.35 -29.06
N ASP A 589 21.24 -3.33 -28.89
CA ASP A 589 20.75 -4.23 -29.95
C ASP A 589 19.22 -4.17 -29.99
N SER A 590 18.64 -3.83 -31.14
CA SER A 590 17.18 -3.64 -31.29
C SER A 590 16.36 -4.89 -30.97
N ARG A 591 16.98 -6.09 -31.00
CA ARG A 591 16.35 -7.37 -30.64
C ARG A 591 16.23 -7.56 -29.11
N ALA A 592 17.01 -6.84 -28.32
CA ALA A 592 16.90 -6.87 -26.87
C ALA A 592 15.71 -6.02 -26.37
N SER A 593 14.97 -6.58 -25.41
CA SER A 593 13.89 -5.89 -24.68
C SER A 593 14.45 -4.88 -23.66
N GLY A 594 13.64 -3.91 -23.23
CA GLY A 594 14.10 -2.81 -22.34
C GLY A 594 14.70 -3.32 -21.03
N LYS A 595 13.98 -4.25 -20.38
CA LYS A 595 14.52 -5.29 -19.49
C LYS A 595 14.53 -6.58 -20.32
N HIS A 596 15.62 -7.36 -20.30
CA HIS A 596 15.72 -8.57 -21.13
C HIS A 596 15.95 -9.83 -20.28
N VAL A 597 17.13 -10.00 -19.67
CA VAL A 597 17.44 -11.15 -18.82
C VAL A 597 18.06 -10.67 -17.51
N TRP A 598 17.56 -11.18 -16.38
CA TRP A 598 18.28 -11.09 -15.11
C TRP A 598 19.12 -12.34 -14.93
N ILE A 599 20.39 -12.17 -14.57
CA ILE A 599 21.29 -13.26 -14.21
C ILE A 599 21.71 -13.05 -12.75
N GLY A 600 21.68 -14.10 -11.94
CA GLY A 600 22.01 -14.00 -10.51
C GLY A 600 21.83 -15.34 -9.80
N TYR A 601 21.92 -15.34 -8.47
CA TYR A 601 21.81 -16.57 -7.68
C TYR A 601 20.44 -16.72 -7.03
N GLU A 602 19.79 -17.86 -7.24
CA GLU A 602 18.64 -18.31 -6.46
C GLU A 602 18.99 -19.61 -5.72
N ASN A 603 18.75 -19.65 -4.41
CA ASN A 603 19.01 -20.81 -3.55
C ASN A 603 20.45 -21.38 -3.68
N GLY A 604 21.42 -20.52 -3.99
CA GLY A 604 22.83 -20.90 -4.21
C GLY A 604 23.18 -21.35 -5.64
N VAL A 605 22.19 -21.47 -6.53
CA VAL A 605 22.38 -21.85 -7.94
C VAL A 605 22.39 -20.58 -8.81
N LEU A 606 23.40 -20.45 -9.68
CA LEU A 606 23.44 -19.39 -10.70
C LEU A 606 22.36 -19.67 -11.75
N VAL A 607 21.53 -18.68 -12.06
CA VAL A 607 20.40 -18.79 -13.00
C VAL A 607 20.33 -17.58 -13.94
N ALA A 608 19.82 -17.81 -15.15
CA ALA A 608 19.26 -16.79 -16.02
C ALA A 608 17.72 -16.83 -15.95
N ILE A 609 17.07 -15.67 -15.94
CA ILE A 609 15.62 -15.51 -15.87
C ILE A 609 15.17 -14.49 -16.92
N ASP A 610 14.39 -14.96 -17.89
CA ASP A 610 13.78 -14.12 -18.93
C ASP A 610 12.75 -13.17 -18.31
N GLN A 611 12.81 -11.88 -18.68
CA GLN A 611 11.97 -10.84 -18.08
C GLN A 611 10.68 -10.58 -18.88
N GLY A 612 10.13 -11.61 -19.54
CA GLY A 612 8.95 -11.51 -20.39
C GLY A 612 9.26 -10.96 -21.78
N THR A 613 10.34 -11.45 -22.39
CA THR A 613 10.95 -10.81 -23.56
C THR A 613 10.24 -11.12 -24.87
N THR A 614 10.33 -10.17 -25.81
CA THR A 614 9.64 -10.26 -27.10
C THR A 614 10.21 -11.35 -28.02
N ASN A 615 11.54 -11.54 -27.98
CA ASN A 615 12.26 -12.48 -28.84
C ASN A 615 12.70 -13.77 -28.11
N GLY A 616 12.54 -13.83 -26.79
CA GLY A 616 13.04 -14.91 -25.93
C GLY A 616 14.51 -14.73 -25.56
N THR A 617 14.85 -15.13 -24.34
CA THR A 617 16.22 -15.41 -23.89
C THR A 617 16.55 -16.88 -24.15
N PHE A 618 17.79 -17.20 -24.56
CA PHE A 618 18.26 -18.57 -24.81
C PHE A 618 19.56 -18.86 -24.06
N VAL A 619 19.89 -20.15 -23.91
CA VAL A 619 21.17 -20.60 -23.32
C VAL A 619 21.83 -21.60 -24.26
N ASN A 620 23.10 -21.34 -24.57
CA ASN A 620 24.01 -22.06 -25.47
C ASN A 620 23.60 -22.14 -26.96
N ASP A 621 22.39 -22.59 -27.29
CA ASP A 621 21.88 -22.64 -28.66
C ASP A 621 20.38 -22.30 -28.66
N VAL A 622 19.98 -21.38 -29.55
CA VAL A 622 18.58 -20.99 -29.76
C VAL A 622 17.67 -22.17 -30.14
N ARG A 623 18.25 -23.25 -30.70
CA ARG A 623 17.56 -24.50 -31.02
C ARG A 623 17.11 -25.30 -29.80
N LEU A 624 17.66 -25.03 -28.61
CA LEU A 624 17.23 -25.66 -27.35
C LEU A 624 15.92 -25.06 -26.81
N GLY A 625 15.40 -24.00 -27.45
CA GLY A 625 14.19 -23.31 -27.06
C GLY A 625 14.43 -22.15 -26.10
N ARG A 626 13.47 -21.22 -26.04
CA ARG A 626 13.53 -20.07 -25.12
C ARG A 626 13.42 -20.53 -23.67
N ILE A 627 14.18 -19.92 -22.77
CA ILE A 627 14.03 -20.12 -21.33
C ILE A 627 12.97 -19.19 -20.76
N SER A 628 12.27 -19.63 -19.71
CA SER A 628 11.67 -18.72 -18.71
C SER A 628 12.67 -18.51 -17.57
N LYS A 629 13.26 -19.61 -17.11
CA LYS A 629 14.38 -19.67 -16.17
C LYS A 629 15.24 -20.89 -16.48
N ALA A 630 16.56 -20.77 -16.40
CA ALA A 630 17.49 -21.89 -16.50
C ALA A 630 18.68 -21.72 -15.54
N PRO A 631 19.19 -22.81 -14.95
CA PRO A 631 20.48 -22.79 -14.28
C PRO A 631 21.62 -22.59 -15.29
N LEU A 632 22.69 -21.94 -14.86
CA LEU A 632 23.93 -21.75 -15.62
C LEU A 632 25.09 -22.42 -14.90
N LYS A 633 26.05 -22.95 -15.67
CA LYS A 633 27.39 -23.32 -15.20
C LYS A 633 28.45 -22.46 -15.88
N ASP A 634 29.71 -22.60 -15.46
CA ASP A 634 30.81 -21.89 -16.11
C ASP A 634 30.94 -22.29 -17.60
N GLY A 635 31.20 -21.30 -18.46
CA GLY A 635 31.22 -21.45 -19.91
C GLY A 635 29.86 -21.43 -20.62
N ASP A 636 28.71 -21.44 -19.93
CA ASP A 636 27.40 -21.28 -20.58
C ASP A 636 27.26 -19.87 -21.19
N THR A 637 26.70 -19.79 -22.40
CA THR A 637 26.45 -18.52 -23.11
C THR A 637 24.96 -18.20 -23.08
N VAL A 638 24.59 -17.03 -22.53
CA VAL A 638 23.23 -16.48 -22.69
C VAL A 638 23.15 -15.71 -24.01
N ILE A 639 22.06 -15.90 -24.77
CA ILE A 639 21.83 -15.36 -26.13
C ILE A 639 20.49 -14.65 -26.18
#